data_AF-A0A835JRQ5-F1
#
_entry.id   AF-A0A835JRQ5-F1
#
_cell.length_a   1.000
_cell.length_b   1.000
_cell.length_c   1.000
_cell.angle_alpha   90.00
_cell.angle_beta   90.00
_cell.angle_gamma   90.00
#
_symmetry.space_group_name_H-M   'P 1'
#
loop_
_entity.id
_entity.type
_entity.pdbx_description
1 polymer ?
#
loop_
_entity_poly.entity_id
_entity_poly.type
_entity_poly.pdbx_seq_one_letter_code
_entity_poly.pdbx_strand_id
1 'polypeptide(L)'
;MAGLRLAVFCVLASLCFSSSLCAADAVEVFVKGVTSIARTDDNFICATLDWWPSEKCDYNQCPWEKAGLLNLDLNSKILANAIKAFDPLRIRLGGSLQDQLVYQVGDSIKKFPHFKRRDDGLFGFTRGSLPMDRWDQLNALFKQTNAKITFGLNALLGKRKSDNSTLWVGEWNSKNARDFMKYTASKGYMIDSYELGNELCASGVSARLEADQYAKDIIQLKEIVKELYPDRDTQPKVLGPAGFYDTEWFKTFLEVSGPHVVDGVTHHIYNLGVDKTLINKVQDPYFLDEIAETFKDLQNVVKEFGPWAGPWVGESGGAYNSGGKDVSHTFVNGFWYLDQLGMTATFNHKVYCRQSLIGGNYGLLNTTSFIPNPDYYGALLWHRLMGNTVLSTNHFGSPYLRTYTHCSKKKPGITMLIINMSNSTSIDISVTNDENKYPHNYRMTVDGSNQREEYHLTPKDGNIQSDVVLLNGTPLQLTSSRDIPPLNPKIVDSSSPIRVAPDSIVYVTIRDFKAPAFFTFKQTYKRSVLHNVQELEISEQPFPQTMEHLLNQARVRFSGQEKPGEPRSARERSSLKTASFKDAAQNKGPQKWFRRQFSGQMNQDYDSNRAGQATAVAAAAYAITSLNASSIPEQKKIGKGPETSLNQTASKRDGFTDLISESGRISKRFSGKGSIRSLKRQDSKVPETATKEKTTSEVAATDLMVDVLPIKPKVTAPKPELPPTSKPATPPTRRAKEDGTDADAWERAELSKIQKRYEKIKGTILSWENKKKEKATKRIRKTESDLEKIRSNALKQFHDDIINIGQIAGGARAKAEERQRNEEFKAKEKANTIRKTGKLPRTCFCF
;
A
#
# COMPACT_ATOMS: atom_id res chain seq x y z
N MET A 1 -63.35 5.65 36.56
CA MET A 1 -62.19 4.79 36.19
C MET A 1 -61.81 4.84 34.70
N ALA A 2 -62.75 4.84 33.73
CA ALA A 2 -62.41 4.77 32.30
C ALA A 2 -61.38 5.83 31.82
N GLY A 3 -61.60 7.11 32.11
CA GLY A 3 -60.69 8.20 31.68
C GLY A 3 -59.25 8.07 32.19
N LEU A 4 -59.04 7.53 33.40
CA LEU A 4 -57.69 7.30 33.94
C LEU A 4 -56.95 6.20 33.16
N ARG A 5 -57.66 5.14 32.74
CA ARG A 5 -57.08 4.10 31.87
C ARG A 5 -56.74 4.66 30.49
N LEU A 6 -57.57 5.52 29.92
CA LEU A 6 -57.30 6.15 28.62
C LEU A 6 -56.08 7.08 28.70
N ALA A 7 -55.98 7.92 29.75
CA ALA A 7 -54.82 8.78 29.98
C ALA A 7 -53.51 7.98 30.14
N VAL A 8 -53.52 6.90 30.93
CA VAL A 8 -52.35 6.00 31.08
C VAL A 8 -52.02 5.31 29.76
N PHE A 9 -53.00 4.90 28.96
CA PHE A 9 -52.74 4.28 27.65
C PHE A 9 -52.16 5.29 26.65
N CYS A 10 -52.63 6.54 26.65
CA CYS A 10 -52.03 7.62 25.85
C CYS A 10 -50.60 7.94 26.30
N VAL A 11 -50.33 8.04 27.61
CA VAL A 11 -48.96 8.28 28.12
C VAL A 11 -48.02 7.11 27.79
N LEU A 12 -48.46 5.86 27.94
CA LEU A 12 -47.67 4.69 27.55
C LEU A 12 -47.44 4.64 26.03
N ALA A 13 -48.44 4.97 25.21
CA ALA A 13 -48.27 5.11 23.77
C ALA A 13 -47.26 6.23 23.42
N SER A 14 -47.35 7.41 24.05
CA SER A 14 -46.38 8.50 23.88
C SER A 14 -44.97 8.06 24.26
N LEU A 15 -44.81 7.32 25.36
CA LEU A 15 -43.52 6.78 25.79
C LEU A 15 -42.97 5.77 24.76
N CYS A 16 -43.79 4.84 24.26
CA CYS A 16 -43.42 3.90 23.19
C CYS A 16 -43.07 4.59 21.86
N PHE A 17 -43.75 5.67 21.49
CA PHE A 17 -43.42 6.46 20.29
C PHE A 17 -42.19 7.36 20.48
N SER A 18 -41.85 7.75 21.71
CA SER A 18 -40.61 8.49 22.02
C SER A 18 -39.38 7.61 22.29
N SER A 19 -39.54 6.29 22.44
CA SER A 19 -38.43 5.34 22.62
C SER A 19 -37.88 4.77 21.31
N SER A 20 -38.31 5.28 20.16
CA SER A 20 -37.76 4.93 18.84
C SER A 20 -36.75 5.96 18.30
N LEU A 21 -36.12 6.75 19.18
CA LEU A 21 -34.82 7.33 18.83
C LEU A 21 -33.80 6.18 18.78
N CYS A 22 -33.28 5.88 17.60
CA CYS A 22 -32.08 5.06 17.48
C CYS A 22 -30.95 5.76 18.24
N ALA A 23 -30.58 5.20 19.40
CA ALA A 23 -29.40 5.60 20.13
C ALA A 23 -28.20 5.50 19.18
N ALA A 24 -27.42 6.57 19.10
CA ALA A 24 -26.18 6.54 18.34
C ALA A 24 -25.05 6.05 19.23
N ASP A 25 -24.17 5.23 18.68
CA ASP A 25 -22.98 4.81 19.40
C ASP A 25 -22.03 6.01 19.54
N ALA A 26 -21.67 6.34 20.77
CA ALA A 26 -20.73 7.42 21.04
C ALA A 26 -19.28 6.93 20.86
N VAL A 27 -18.51 7.58 19.98
CA VAL A 27 -17.12 7.19 19.69
C VAL A 27 -16.18 8.39 19.78
N GLU A 28 -15.15 8.26 20.62
CA GLU A 28 -14.05 9.23 20.70
C GLU A 28 -12.95 8.89 19.69
N VAL A 29 -12.60 9.87 18.86
CA VAL A 29 -11.55 9.77 17.83
C VAL A 29 -10.34 10.63 18.25
N PHE A 30 -9.21 9.96 18.48
CA PHE A 30 -7.96 10.58 18.90
C PHE A 30 -7.10 10.96 17.68
N VAL A 31 -6.94 12.27 17.47
CA VAL A 31 -6.11 12.85 16.40
C VAL A 31 -4.82 13.40 17.01
N LYS A 32 -3.67 12.96 16.46
CA LYS A 32 -2.35 13.45 16.88
C LYS A 32 -1.95 14.68 16.05
N GLY A 33 -2.15 15.88 16.61
CA GLY A 33 -1.96 17.15 15.92
C GLY A 33 -0.49 17.59 15.82
N VAL A 34 0.35 17.13 16.74
CA VAL A 34 1.73 17.60 16.90
C VAL A 34 2.66 17.12 15.78
N THR A 35 2.46 15.89 15.27
CA THR A 35 3.39 15.24 14.32
C THR A 35 2.68 14.54 13.17
N SER A 36 3.15 14.77 11.95
CA SER A 36 2.74 14.04 10.76
C SER A 36 3.32 12.62 10.72
N ILE A 37 2.53 11.64 10.28
CA ILE A 37 3.00 10.27 10.02
C ILE A 37 3.49 10.07 8.58
N ALA A 38 2.97 10.86 7.64
CA ALA A 38 3.23 10.73 6.21
C ALA A 38 2.95 12.04 5.47
N ARG A 39 3.39 12.12 4.20
CA ARG A 39 3.08 13.27 3.30
C ARG A 39 2.79 12.80 1.87
N THR A 40 1.67 13.25 1.31
CA THR A 40 1.23 13.00 -0.08
C THR A 40 1.74 14.10 -1.04
N ASP A 41 1.50 13.96 -2.34
CA ASP A 41 1.55 15.09 -3.30
C ASP A 41 0.35 16.03 -3.05
N ASP A 42 0.46 17.31 -3.41
CA ASP A 42 -0.65 18.28 -3.36
C ASP A 42 -1.78 17.92 -4.36
N ASN A 43 -1.44 17.08 -5.34
CA ASN A 43 -2.27 16.52 -6.40
C ASN A 43 -2.39 14.98 -6.21
N PHE A 44 -2.53 14.53 -4.96
CA PHE A 44 -2.67 13.10 -4.59
C PHE A 44 -3.74 12.37 -5.40
N ILE A 45 -4.89 13.02 -5.64
CA ILE A 45 -5.96 12.49 -6.48
C ILE A 45 -5.55 12.52 -7.95
N CYS A 46 -5.55 11.33 -8.54
CA CYS A 46 -5.31 11.08 -9.95
C CYS A 46 -6.42 10.18 -10.51
N ALA A 47 -6.63 10.22 -11.82
CA ALA A 47 -7.48 9.28 -12.56
C ALA A 47 -6.75 8.80 -13.82
N THR A 48 -7.16 7.67 -14.40
CA THR A 48 -6.57 7.17 -15.65
C THR A 48 -7.44 7.46 -16.87
N LEU A 49 -6.84 7.39 -18.06
CA LEU A 49 -7.54 7.15 -19.32
C LEU A 49 -6.85 5.97 -20.04
N ASP A 50 -7.66 5.06 -20.57
CA ASP A 50 -7.20 3.79 -21.15
C ASP A 50 -7.29 3.80 -22.69
N TRP A 51 -6.64 2.83 -23.32
CA TRP A 51 -6.58 2.62 -24.77
C TRP A 51 -7.69 1.69 -25.30
N TRP A 52 -8.50 1.05 -24.44
CA TRP A 52 -9.52 0.07 -24.86
C TRP A 52 -10.51 0.59 -25.91
N PRO A 53 -10.71 -0.15 -27.03
CA PRO A 53 -11.75 0.17 -28.01
C PRO A 53 -13.14 -0.32 -27.54
N SER A 54 -14.18 0.06 -28.28
CA SER A 54 -15.59 -0.37 -28.09
C SER A 54 -15.77 -1.88 -27.96
N GLU A 55 -14.92 -2.66 -28.62
CA GLU A 55 -14.94 -4.11 -28.66
C GLU A 55 -14.29 -4.78 -27.42
N LYS A 56 -13.84 -4.00 -26.42
CA LYS A 56 -13.46 -4.54 -25.11
C LYS A 56 -14.72 -4.92 -24.33
N CYS A 57 -14.97 -6.23 -24.26
CA CYS A 57 -16.09 -6.80 -23.54
C CYS A 57 -15.61 -7.82 -22.51
N ASP A 58 -16.20 -7.78 -21.32
CA ASP A 58 -16.00 -8.72 -20.22
C ASP A 58 -17.38 -9.18 -19.73
N TYR A 59 -17.55 -10.43 -19.28
CA TYR A 59 -18.81 -10.89 -18.65
C TYR A 59 -20.11 -10.61 -19.45
N ASN A 60 -20.03 -10.61 -20.79
CA ASN A 60 -21.10 -10.29 -21.74
C ASN A 60 -21.58 -8.81 -21.74
N GLN A 61 -20.77 -7.88 -21.25
CA GLN A 61 -20.97 -6.42 -21.32
C GLN A 61 -19.73 -5.76 -21.97
N CYS A 62 -19.92 -4.62 -22.63
CA CYS A 62 -18.84 -3.87 -23.29
C CYS A 62 -18.75 -2.42 -22.76
N PRO A 63 -18.45 -2.21 -21.47
CA PRO A 63 -18.68 -0.94 -20.75
C PRO A 63 -17.71 0.21 -21.13
N TRP A 64 -16.94 0.06 -22.20
CA TRP A 64 -15.98 1.05 -22.70
C TRP A 64 -16.54 1.97 -23.78
N GLU A 65 -17.48 1.50 -24.61
CA GLU A 65 -18.09 2.26 -25.71
C GLU A 65 -17.06 3.10 -26.51
N LYS A 66 -17.06 4.43 -26.37
CA LYS A 66 -16.09 5.35 -27.00
C LYS A 66 -15.08 5.95 -26.01
N ALA A 67 -15.05 5.54 -24.75
CA ALA A 67 -14.25 6.17 -23.71
C ALA A 67 -12.72 6.04 -23.89
N GLY A 68 -12.26 5.07 -24.66
CA GLY A 68 -10.83 4.88 -24.93
C GLY A 68 -10.18 6.08 -25.64
N LEU A 69 -8.89 6.32 -25.35
CA LEU A 69 -8.14 7.53 -25.73
C LEU A 69 -8.19 7.89 -27.22
N LEU A 70 -8.30 6.91 -28.12
CA LEU A 70 -8.41 7.15 -29.56
C LEU A 70 -9.80 7.66 -30.00
N ASN A 71 -10.85 7.36 -29.23
CA ASN A 71 -12.26 7.53 -29.62
C ASN A 71 -13.05 8.53 -28.75
N LEU A 72 -12.54 8.87 -27.55
CA LEU A 72 -13.20 9.73 -26.56
C LEU A 72 -13.62 11.09 -27.15
N ASP A 73 -14.85 11.54 -26.86
CA ASP A 73 -15.29 12.88 -27.26
C ASP A 73 -14.67 13.95 -26.36
N LEU A 74 -13.62 14.58 -26.87
CA LEU A 74 -12.88 15.65 -26.20
C LEU A 74 -13.62 17.01 -26.26
N ASN A 75 -14.70 17.11 -27.05
CA ASN A 75 -15.56 18.30 -27.09
C ASN A 75 -16.65 18.28 -26.01
N SER A 76 -16.77 17.17 -25.26
CA SER A 76 -17.74 17.05 -24.17
C SER A 76 -17.48 18.10 -23.08
N LYS A 77 -18.35 19.11 -23.00
CA LYS A 77 -18.27 20.15 -21.96
C LYS A 77 -18.28 19.54 -20.55
N ILE A 78 -18.99 18.42 -20.36
CA ILE A 78 -19.06 17.72 -19.07
C ILE A 78 -17.68 17.15 -18.72
N LEU A 79 -16.98 16.49 -19.66
CA LEU A 79 -15.61 16.00 -19.46
C LEU A 79 -14.65 17.13 -19.09
N ALA A 80 -14.67 18.23 -19.86
CA ALA A 80 -13.79 19.37 -19.61
C ALA A 80 -14.06 20.03 -18.24
N ASN A 81 -15.34 20.22 -17.89
CA ASN A 81 -15.75 20.75 -16.60
C ASN A 81 -15.39 19.80 -15.43
N ALA A 82 -15.53 18.49 -15.62
CA ALA A 82 -15.23 17.48 -14.61
C ALA A 82 -13.73 17.41 -14.28
N ILE A 83 -12.85 17.55 -15.28
CA ILE A 83 -11.39 17.65 -15.07
C ILE A 83 -11.07 18.98 -14.38
N LYS A 84 -11.60 20.09 -14.91
CA LYS A 84 -11.33 21.46 -14.43
C LYS A 84 -11.80 21.70 -12.99
N ALA A 85 -12.80 20.97 -12.49
CA ALA A 85 -13.32 21.16 -11.13
C ALA A 85 -12.31 20.83 -10.01
N PHE A 86 -11.27 20.05 -10.30
CA PHE A 86 -10.15 19.78 -9.38
C PHE A 86 -9.16 20.95 -9.32
N ASP A 87 -8.68 21.39 -10.48
CA ASP A 87 -7.68 22.47 -10.68
C ASP A 87 -6.39 22.33 -9.83
N PRO A 88 -5.45 21.42 -10.19
CA PRO A 88 -5.46 20.53 -11.34
C PRO A 88 -5.81 19.07 -10.97
N LEU A 89 -6.33 18.31 -11.95
CA LEU A 89 -6.39 16.84 -11.87
C LEU A 89 -5.13 16.23 -12.50
N ARG A 90 -4.54 15.20 -11.86
CA ARG A 90 -3.54 14.35 -12.52
C ARG A 90 -4.25 13.28 -13.35
N ILE A 91 -3.85 13.11 -14.61
CA ILE A 91 -4.37 12.08 -15.51
C ILE A 91 -3.24 11.19 -16.01
N ARG A 92 -3.35 9.87 -15.78
CA ARG A 92 -2.41 8.84 -16.25
C ARG A 92 -2.94 8.14 -17.51
N LEU A 93 -2.24 8.30 -18.61
CA LEU A 93 -2.63 7.80 -19.95
C LEU A 93 -1.90 6.48 -20.20
N GLY A 94 -2.61 5.35 -20.08
CA GLY A 94 -1.96 4.03 -20.01
C GLY A 94 -2.96 2.87 -20.10
N GLY A 95 -2.74 1.81 -19.32
CA GLY A 95 -3.57 0.59 -19.35
C GLY A 95 -3.07 -0.44 -20.37
N SER A 96 -3.67 -1.64 -20.37
CA SER A 96 -3.04 -2.86 -20.90
C SER A 96 -2.67 -2.86 -22.39
N LEU A 97 -3.29 -2.01 -23.23
CA LEU A 97 -2.95 -1.92 -24.66
C LEU A 97 -1.80 -0.93 -24.97
N GLN A 98 -1.26 -0.24 -23.97
CA GLN A 98 -0.10 0.66 -24.08
C GLN A 98 1.11 -0.03 -24.74
N ASP A 99 1.45 -1.24 -24.30
CA ASP A 99 2.55 -2.05 -24.85
C ASP A 99 2.28 -2.63 -26.26
N GLN A 100 1.12 -2.32 -26.83
CA GLN A 100 0.75 -2.65 -28.20
C GLN A 100 0.59 -1.43 -29.10
N LEU A 101 0.79 -0.23 -28.56
CA LEU A 101 0.65 1.05 -29.26
C LEU A 101 1.95 1.42 -30.00
N VAL A 102 1.84 1.98 -31.19
CA VAL A 102 2.94 2.68 -31.88
C VAL A 102 2.55 4.13 -32.16
N TYR A 103 3.51 5.05 -32.03
CA TYR A 103 3.26 6.48 -32.25
C TYR A 103 3.48 6.79 -33.74
N GLN A 104 2.54 7.47 -34.39
CA GLN A 104 2.61 7.81 -35.83
C GLN A 104 3.55 8.99 -36.10
N VAL A 105 4.83 8.83 -35.76
CA VAL A 105 5.83 9.90 -35.77
C VAL A 105 7.24 9.35 -35.97
N GLY A 106 8.05 10.07 -36.76
CA GLY A 106 9.37 9.63 -37.21
C GLY A 106 9.32 8.48 -38.21
N ASP A 107 10.45 8.22 -38.88
CA ASP A 107 10.57 7.16 -39.90
C ASP A 107 10.72 5.74 -39.33
N SER A 108 10.62 5.60 -38.00
CA SER A 108 10.83 4.35 -37.26
C SER A 108 9.72 3.33 -37.48
N ILE A 109 8.50 3.77 -37.78
CA ILE A 109 7.32 2.91 -37.97
C ILE A 109 6.67 3.21 -39.33
N LYS A 110 6.65 2.22 -40.23
CA LYS A 110 6.10 2.34 -41.61
C LYS A 110 4.73 1.67 -41.80
N LYS A 111 4.15 1.10 -40.74
CA LYS A 111 2.83 0.45 -40.76
C LYS A 111 2.08 0.86 -39.51
N PHE A 112 0.89 1.40 -39.69
CA PHE A 112 0.06 1.92 -38.60
C PHE A 112 -1.18 1.02 -38.41
N PRO A 113 -1.11 0.01 -37.53
CA PRO A 113 -2.25 -0.84 -37.25
C PRO A 113 -3.27 -0.12 -36.34
N HIS A 114 -4.50 -0.63 -36.29
CA HIS A 114 -5.53 -0.19 -35.37
C HIS A 114 -5.90 -1.35 -34.45
N PHE A 115 -6.33 -1.06 -33.21
CA PHE A 115 -6.84 -2.08 -32.30
C PHE A 115 -8.09 -2.74 -32.89
N LYS A 116 -8.06 -4.07 -33.01
CA LYS A 116 -9.14 -4.95 -33.43
C LYS A 116 -9.03 -6.25 -32.62
N ARG A 117 -10.15 -6.89 -32.31
CA ARG A 117 -10.12 -8.19 -31.59
C ARG A 117 -9.35 -9.24 -32.40
N ARG A 118 -8.49 -9.99 -31.72
CA ARG A 118 -7.68 -11.08 -32.29
C ARG A 118 -7.34 -12.04 -31.16
N ASP A 119 -7.82 -13.28 -31.20
CA ASP A 119 -7.80 -14.15 -30.01
C ASP A 119 -6.40 -14.65 -29.62
N ASP A 120 -5.44 -14.66 -30.56
CA ASP A 120 -3.99 -14.87 -30.32
C ASP A 120 -3.22 -13.54 -30.11
N GLY A 121 -3.92 -12.42 -29.99
CA GLY A 121 -3.37 -11.11 -29.67
C GLY A 121 -3.03 -10.97 -28.19
N LEU A 122 -2.09 -10.08 -27.85
CA LEU A 122 -1.86 -9.75 -26.44
C LEU A 122 -3.13 -9.07 -25.90
N PHE A 123 -3.62 -9.49 -24.73
CA PHE A 123 -4.93 -9.12 -24.19
C PHE A 123 -6.13 -9.34 -25.17
N GLY A 124 -5.98 -10.16 -26.21
CA GLY A 124 -7.03 -10.42 -27.21
C GLY A 124 -7.17 -9.36 -28.32
N PHE A 125 -6.15 -8.54 -28.57
CA PHE A 125 -6.16 -7.49 -29.60
C PHE A 125 -4.92 -7.48 -30.51
N THR A 126 -5.06 -6.89 -31.70
CA THR A 126 -3.93 -6.45 -32.54
C THR A 126 -3.15 -5.29 -31.88
N ARG A 127 -1.98 -4.98 -32.42
CA ARG A 127 -1.35 -3.67 -32.22
C ARG A 127 -2.25 -2.52 -32.67
N GLY A 128 -2.12 -1.36 -32.04
CA GLY A 128 -2.79 -0.11 -32.40
C GLY A 128 -1.79 1.01 -32.66
N SER A 129 -2.29 2.18 -33.06
CA SER A 129 -1.47 3.37 -33.29
C SER A 129 -2.09 4.60 -32.64
N LEU A 130 -1.25 5.55 -32.21
CA LEU A 130 -1.65 6.91 -31.85
C LEU A 130 -1.31 7.87 -32.99
N PRO A 131 -2.31 8.39 -33.74
CA PRO A 131 -2.14 9.52 -34.65
C PRO A 131 -1.72 10.79 -33.88
N MET A 132 -0.85 11.61 -34.49
CA MET A 132 -0.35 12.82 -33.83
C MET A 132 -1.36 13.96 -33.79
N ASP A 133 -2.28 14.04 -34.76
CA ASP A 133 -3.44 14.96 -34.68
C ASP A 133 -4.36 14.58 -33.50
N ARG A 134 -4.52 13.29 -33.19
CA ARG A 134 -5.24 12.84 -32.00
C ARG A 134 -4.48 13.18 -30.71
N TRP A 135 -3.16 13.12 -30.72
CA TRP A 135 -2.32 13.57 -29.61
C TRP A 135 -2.42 15.09 -29.39
N ASP A 136 -2.48 15.88 -30.46
CA ASP A 136 -2.72 17.32 -30.42
C ASP A 136 -4.09 17.66 -29.80
N GLN A 137 -5.16 16.95 -30.20
CA GLN A 137 -6.50 17.12 -29.62
C GLN A 137 -6.53 16.82 -28.12
N LEU A 138 -5.85 15.76 -27.68
CA LEU A 138 -5.73 15.40 -26.26
C LEU A 138 -5.02 16.53 -25.48
N ASN A 139 -3.91 17.05 -25.99
CA ASN A 139 -3.19 18.15 -25.35
C ASN A 139 -3.96 19.48 -25.36
N ALA A 140 -4.83 19.72 -26.34
CA ALA A 140 -5.76 20.85 -26.32
C ALA A 140 -6.71 20.77 -25.12
N LEU A 141 -7.33 19.61 -24.86
CA LEU A 141 -8.17 19.39 -23.68
C LEU A 141 -7.36 19.53 -22.38
N PHE A 142 -6.16 18.96 -22.30
CA PHE A 142 -5.33 19.03 -21.10
C PHE A 142 -4.93 20.48 -20.76
N LYS A 143 -4.53 21.26 -21.78
CA LYS A 143 -4.23 22.69 -21.64
C LYS A 143 -5.47 23.51 -21.26
N GLN A 144 -6.64 23.23 -21.81
CA GLN A 144 -7.91 23.89 -21.48
C GLN A 144 -8.35 23.62 -20.03
N THR A 145 -7.98 22.47 -19.47
CA THR A 145 -8.45 21.97 -18.17
C THR A 145 -7.40 22.04 -17.06
N ASN A 146 -6.20 22.54 -17.35
CA ASN A 146 -5.04 22.57 -16.46
C ASN A 146 -4.64 21.16 -15.95
N ALA A 147 -4.83 20.11 -16.76
CA ALA A 147 -4.55 18.74 -16.35
C ALA A 147 -3.05 18.43 -16.30
N LYS A 148 -2.61 17.72 -15.25
CA LYS A 148 -1.22 17.22 -15.11
C LYS A 148 -1.11 15.84 -15.73
N ILE A 149 -0.28 15.68 -16.75
CA ILE A 149 -0.25 14.46 -17.55
C ILE A 149 0.91 13.53 -17.16
N THR A 150 0.56 12.27 -16.89
CA THR A 150 1.48 11.14 -16.81
C THR A 150 1.25 10.28 -18.07
N PHE A 151 2.26 10.10 -18.92
CA PHE A 151 2.12 9.35 -20.18
C PHE A 151 2.86 8.00 -20.14
N GLY A 152 2.13 6.91 -20.37
CA GLY A 152 2.66 5.56 -20.46
C GLY A 152 3.25 5.22 -21.84
N LEU A 153 4.52 4.86 -21.87
CA LEU A 153 5.29 4.47 -23.06
C LEU A 153 5.25 2.96 -23.30
N ASN A 154 5.30 2.52 -24.55
CA ASN A 154 5.41 1.11 -24.92
C ASN A 154 6.81 0.56 -24.62
N ALA A 155 6.93 -0.40 -23.69
CA ALA A 155 8.17 -1.07 -23.29
C ALA A 155 8.45 -2.37 -24.07
N LEU A 156 7.44 -3.00 -24.67
CA LEU A 156 7.61 -4.23 -25.46
C LEU A 156 8.10 -3.99 -26.90
N LEU A 157 8.18 -2.74 -27.36
CA LEU A 157 8.70 -2.43 -28.70
C LEU A 157 10.18 -2.85 -28.84
N GLY A 158 10.47 -3.65 -29.86
CA GLY A 158 11.80 -4.23 -30.11
C GLY A 158 12.05 -5.59 -29.44
N LYS A 159 11.39 -5.87 -28.32
CA LYS A 159 11.52 -7.13 -27.56
C LYS A 159 10.83 -8.28 -28.29
N ARG A 160 11.25 -9.52 -28.00
CA ARG A 160 10.61 -10.76 -28.50
C ARG A 160 10.05 -11.58 -27.35
N LYS A 161 8.91 -12.23 -27.57
CA LYS A 161 8.38 -13.23 -26.64
C LYS A 161 9.33 -14.44 -26.58
N SER A 162 9.54 -14.98 -25.39
CA SER A 162 10.29 -16.23 -25.18
C SER A 162 9.37 -17.44 -25.34
N ASP A 163 9.92 -18.55 -25.84
CA ASP A 163 9.14 -19.73 -26.22
C ASP A 163 8.35 -20.28 -25.03
N ASN A 164 7.08 -20.66 -25.27
CA ASN A 164 6.15 -21.24 -24.30
C ASN A 164 5.97 -20.47 -22.95
N SER A 165 6.21 -19.15 -22.90
CA SER A 165 6.05 -18.36 -21.67
C SER A 165 5.42 -16.97 -21.92
N THR A 166 5.06 -16.25 -20.85
CA THR A 166 4.67 -14.82 -20.90
C THR A 166 5.87 -13.87 -20.91
N LEU A 167 7.09 -14.38 -20.75
CA LEU A 167 8.31 -13.57 -20.68
C LEU A 167 8.65 -12.97 -22.06
N TRP A 168 9.04 -11.70 -22.06
CA TRP A 168 9.66 -11.02 -23.19
C TRP A 168 11.13 -10.73 -22.90
N VAL A 169 11.98 -10.83 -23.93
CA VAL A 169 13.44 -10.73 -23.83
C VAL A 169 14.04 -9.84 -24.93
N GLY A 170 15.23 -9.32 -24.66
CA GLY A 170 15.96 -8.37 -25.50
C GLY A 170 15.77 -6.91 -25.08
N GLU A 171 16.59 -6.04 -25.66
CA GLU A 171 16.60 -4.60 -25.34
C GLU A 171 15.32 -3.88 -25.81
N TRP A 172 14.95 -2.81 -25.12
CA TRP A 172 13.89 -1.91 -25.56
C TRP A 172 14.33 -1.08 -26.78
N ASN A 173 13.51 -1.05 -27.82
CA ASN A 173 13.71 -0.15 -28.97
C ASN A 173 13.00 1.18 -28.71
N SER A 174 13.68 2.03 -27.94
CA SER A 174 13.22 3.36 -27.55
C SER A 174 13.02 4.36 -28.70
N LYS A 175 13.43 4.06 -29.95
CA LYS A 175 13.42 5.05 -31.04
C LYS A 175 12.04 5.70 -31.25
N ASN A 176 10.97 4.91 -31.35
CA ASN A 176 9.63 5.46 -31.60
C ASN A 176 9.08 6.24 -30.38
N ALA A 177 9.44 5.84 -29.15
CA ALA A 177 9.14 6.62 -27.94
C ALA A 177 9.90 7.94 -27.92
N ARG A 178 11.20 7.96 -28.28
CA ARG A 178 12.00 9.18 -28.39
C ARG A 178 11.50 10.10 -29.51
N ASP A 179 11.09 9.55 -30.66
CA ASP A 179 10.46 10.31 -31.76
C ASP A 179 9.17 11.02 -31.26
N PHE A 180 8.35 10.32 -30.46
CA PHE A 180 7.14 10.85 -29.82
C PHE A 180 7.38 11.88 -28.71
N MET A 181 8.33 11.62 -27.81
CA MET A 181 8.73 12.57 -26.76
C MET A 181 9.29 13.84 -27.38
N LYS A 182 10.11 13.74 -28.44
CA LYS A 182 10.65 14.88 -29.18
C LYS A 182 9.56 15.69 -29.86
N TYR A 183 8.56 15.04 -30.46
CA TYR A 183 7.38 15.74 -31.00
C TYR A 183 6.62 16.51 -29.92
N THR A 184 6.33 15.85 -28.80
CA THR A 184 5.64 16.42 -27.63
C THR A 184 6.39 17.64 -27.06
N ALA A 185 7.71 17.55 -26.90
CA ALA A 185 8.56 18.68 -26.50
C ALA A 185 8.53 19.82 -27.54
N SER A 186 8.67 19.51 -28.84
CA SER A 186 8.65 20.52 -29.91
C SER A 186 7.31 21.26 -30.07
N LYS A 187 6.22 20.67 -29.61
CA LYS A 187 4.89 21.29 -29.52
C LYS A 187 4.69 22.17 -28.28
N GLY A 188 5.62 22.15 -27.31
CA GLY A 188 5.44 22.80 -26.02
C GLY A 188 4.33 22.15 -25.17
N TYR A 189 4.13 20.83 -25.30
CA TYR A 189 3.13 20.10 -24.53
C TYR A 189 3.69 19.67 -23.16
N MET A 190 2.95 20.01 -22.10
CA MET A 190 3.37 19.82 -20.71
C MET A 190 3.09 18.40 -20.22
N ILE A 191 4.14 17.68 -19.83
CA ILE A 191 4.08 16.33 -19.25
C ILE A 191 4.70 16.39 -17.85
N ASP A 192 3.96 16.01 -16.80
CA ASP A 192 4.49 15.95 -15.42
C ASP A 192 5.37 14.69 -15.26
N SER A 193 5.05 13.60 -15.96
CA SER A 193 5.87 12.39 -15.97
C SER A 193 5.68 11.46 -17.17
N TYR A 194 6.70 10.66 -17.47
CA TYR A 194 6.62 9.47 -18.31
C TYR A 194 6.69 8.20 -17.46
N GLU A 195 5.98 7.16 -17.87
CA GLU A 195 5.96 5.82 -17.27
C GLU A 195 6.29 4.79 -18.36
N LEU A 196 6.94 3.66 -18.04
CA LEU A 196 7.37 2.68 -19.04
C LEU A 196 6.65 1.33 -18.89
N GLY A 197 5.87 0.93 -19.90
CA GLY A 197 5.09 -0.31 -19.90
C GLY A 197 3.89 -0.31 -18.95
N ASN A 198 3.11 -1.39 -18.97
CA ASN A 198 1.96 -1.62 -18.11
C ASN A 198 1.86 -3.11 -17.72
N GLU A 199 1.92 -3.40 -16.43
CA GLU A 199 1.74 -4.73 -15.82
C GLU A 199 2.73 -5.79 -16.32
N LEU A 200 3.98 -5.36 -16.53
CA LEU A 200 5.09 -6.21 -16.98
C LEU A 200 5.99 -6.72 -15.83
N CYS A 201 5.81 -6.22 -14.60
CA CYS A 201 6.59 -6.64 -13.44
C CYS A 201 6.07 -7.93 -12.78
N ALA A 202 6.88 -8.52 -11.90
CA ALA A 202 6.57 -9.76 -11.18
C ALA A 202 6.19 -10.91 -12.14
N SER A 203 5.02 -11.53 -11.94
CA SER A 203 4.46 -12.53 -12.87
C SER A 203 4.02 -11.96 -14.22
N GLY A 204 3.78 -10.65 -14.27
CA GLY A 204 2.99 -9.96 -15.30
C GLY A 204 1.54 -10.44 -15.38
N VAL A 205 0.81 -9.93 -16.37
CA VAL A 205 -0.57 -10.36 -16.70
C VAL A 205 -0.62 -11.15 -18.00
N SER A 206 -0.46 -10.50 -19.16
CA SER A 206 -0.32 -11.18 -20.47
C SER A 206 1.11 -11.22 -21.00
N ALA A 207 1.98 -10.38 -20.44
CA ALA A 207 3.41 -10.26 -20.74
C ALA A 207 4.15 -9.93 -19.44
N ARG A 208 5.42 -10.33 -19.33
CA ARG A 208 6.32 -9.94 -18.22
C ARG A 208 7.75 -9.68 -18.70
N LEU A 209 8.50 -8.93 -17.89
CA LEU A 209 9.93 -8.64 -18.04
C LEU A 209 10.66 -9.00 -16.73
N GLU A 210 11.91 -9.41 -16.82
CA GLU A 210 12.77 -9.54 -15.63
C GLU A 210 13.19 -8.15 -15.13
N ALA A 211 13.32 -8.02 -13.80
CA ALA A 211 13.56 -6.74 -13.13
C ALA A 211 14.86 -6.06 -13.56
N ASP A 212 15.92 -6.83 -13.82
CA ASP A 212 17.22 -6.30 -14.25
C ASP A 212 17.14 -5.69 -15.66
N GLN A 213 16.38 -6.31 -16.58
CA GLN A 213 16.20 -5.78 -17.92
C GLN A 213 15.30 -4.55 -17.91
N TYR A 214 14.20 -4.59 -17.16
CA TYR A 214 13.32 -3.43 -17.02
C TYR A 214 14.05 -2.23 -16.40
N ALA A 215 14.94 -2.46 -15.42
CA ALA A 215 15.80 -1.42 -14.87
C ALA A 215 16.72 -0.77 -15.93
N LYS A 216 17.31 -1.54 -16.85
CA LYS A 216 18.11 -1.01 -17.98
C LYS A 216 17.24 -0.19 -18.94
N ASP A 217 16.05 -0.69 -19.27
CA ASP A 217 15.10 0.02 -20.14
C ASP A 217 14.68 1.38 -19.51
N ILE A 218 14.48 1.42 -18.18
CA ILE A 218 14.18 2.62 -17.39
C ILE A 218 15.37 3.60 -17.29
N ILE A 219 16.61 3.11 -17.16
CA ILE A 219 17.82 3.95 -17.23
C ILE A 219 17.85 4.69 -18.58
N GLN A 220 17.64 3.97 -19.69
CA GLN A 220 17.60 4.56 -21.03
C GLN A 220 16.47 5.60 -21.16
N LEU A 221 15.29 5.37 -20.56
CA LEU A 221 14.24 6.39 -20.53
C LEU A 221 14.68 7.66 -19.79
N LYS A 222 15.36 7.55 -18.64
CA LYS A 222 15.85 8.73 -17.90
C LYS A 222 16.94 9.49 -18.66
N GLU A 223 17.76 8.81 -19.47
CA GLU A 223 18.71 9.44 -20.39
C GLU A 223 17.98 10.25 -21.48
N ILE A 224 16.96 9.66 -22.12
CA ILE A 224 16.15 10.34 -23.15
C ILE A 224 15.39 11.54 -22.55
N VAL A 225 14.87 11.42 -21.34
CA VAL A 225 14.24 12.54 -20.61
C VAL A 225 15.25 13.67 -20.38
N LYS A 226 16.46 13.38 -19.90
CA LYS A 226 17.52 14.38 -19.69
C LYS A 226 17.99 15.04 -20.99
N GLU A 227 18.00 14.31 -22.10
CA GLU A 227 18.37 14.84 -23.42
C GLU A 227 17.30 15.79 -23.98
N LEU A 228 16.03 15.40 -23.93
CA LEU A 228 14.93 16.15 -24.53
C LEU A 228 14.39 17.28 -23.65
N TYR A 229 14.60 17.20 -22.34
CA TYR A 229 14.16 18.19 -21.35
C TYR A 229 15.36 18.60 -20.46
N PRO A 230 16.29 19.44 -20.99
CA PRO A 230 17.53 19.78 -20.30
C PRO A 230 17.35 20.75 -19.12
N ASP A 231 16.30 21.55 -19.13
CA ASP A 231 15.88 22.34 -17.96
C ASP A 231 15.34 21.40 -16.87
N ARG A 232 15.88 21.53 -15.66
CA ARG A 232 15.52 20.69 -14.51
C ARG A 232 14.19 21.06 -13.87
N ASP A 233 13.76 22.32 -13.97
CA ASP A 233 12.54 22.79 -13.33
C ASP A 233 11.28 22.41 -14.13
N THR A 234 11.44 22.15 -15.43
CA THR A 234 10.39 21.61 -16.32
C THR A 234 10.61 20.15 -16.77
N GLN A 235 11.65 19.46 -16.27
CA GLN A 235 11.94 18.06 -16.64
C GLN A 235 10.82 17.10 -16.16
N PRO A 236 10.20 16.31 -17.06
CA PRO A 236 9.25 15.29 -16.67
C PRO A 236 9.88 14.21 -15.78
N LYS A 237 9.15 13.74 -14.77
CA LYS A 237 9.56 12.60 -13.93
C LYS A 237 9.55 11.28 -14.71
N VAL A 238 10.33 10.31 -14.28
CA VAL A 238 10.30 8.91 -14.75
C VAL A 238 9.69 8.03 -13.67
N LEU A 239 8.67 7.26 -14.05
CA LEU A 239 7.91 6.36 -13.19
C LEU A 239 8.00 4.90 -13.67
N GLY A 240 7.81 3.97 -12.73
CA GLY A 240 7.69 2.54 -12.98
C GLY A 240 7.67 1.74 -11.66
N PRO A 241 7.33 0.44 -11.67
CA PRO A 241 7.16 -0.40 -12.85
C PRO A 241 5.73 -0.57 -13.38
N ALA A 242 4.76 0.19 -12.86
CA ALA A 242 3.37 0.22 -13.35
C ALA A 242 2.67 -1.16 -13.35
N GLY A 243 2.73 -1.88 -12.22
CA GLY A 243 2.07 -3.18 -12.08
C GLY A 243 2.03 -3.71 -10.65
N PHE A 244 1.71 -4.99 -10.48
CA PHE A 244 1.53 -5.59 -9.16
C PHE A 244 2.85 -5.73 -8.38
N TYR A 245 2.78 -5.48 -7.08
CA TYR A 245 3.93 -5.50 -6.17
C TYR A 245 4.47 -6.93 -5.96
N ASP A 246 5.79 -7.07 -6.04
CA ASP A 246 6.55 -8.24 -5.60
C ASP A 246 7.86 -7.74 -4.97
N THR A 247 8.18 -8.24 -3.77
CA THR A 247 9.28 -7.72 -2.95
C THR A 247 10.65 -7.84 -3.62
N GLU A 248 10.97 -9.00 -4.20
CA GLU A 248 12.31 -9.22 -4.78
C GLU A 248 12.43 -8.64 -6.19
N TRP A 249 11.34 -8.60 -6.98
CA TRP A 249 11.30 -7.89 -8.26
C TRP A 249 11.48 -6.38 -8.04
N PHE A 250 10.74 -5.76 -7.11
CA PHE A 250 10.83 -4.31 -6.85
C PHE A 250 12.18 -3.91 -6.23
N LYS A 251 12.72 -4.74 -5.32
CA LYS A 251 14.08 -4.58 -4.79
C LYS A 251 15.13 -4.64 -5.90
N THR A 252 15.12 -5.70 -6.72
CA THR A 252 16.06 -5.85 -7.85
C THR A 252 15.95 -4.67 -8.83
N PHE A 253 14.73 -4.22 -9.11
CA PHE A 253 14.49 -3.05 -9.96
C PHE A 253 15.14 -1.78 -9.39
N LEU A 254 14.99 -1.51 -8.09
CA LEU A 254 15.57 -0.33 -7.44
C LEU A 254 17.10 -0.43 -7.27
N GLU A 255 17.62 -1.61 -6.93
CA GLU A 255 19.07 -1.88 -6.82
C GLU A 255 19.79 -1.74 -8.17
N VAL A 256 19.18 -2.21 -9.27
CA VAL A 256 19.78 -2.13 -10.62
C VAL A 256 19.53 -0.78 -11.30
N SER A 257 18.39 -0.12 -11.09
CA SER A 257 18.13 1.22 -11.68
C SER A 257 18.88 2.33 -10.95
N GLY A 258 19.01 2.24 -9.63
CA GLY A 258 19.90 3.10 -8.85
C GLY A 258 19.41 4.53 -8.62
N PRO A 259 20.22 5.35 -7.92
CA PRO A 259 19.80 6.65 -7.41
C PRO A 259 19.47 7.66 -8.51
N HIS A 260 18.36 8.36 -8.34
CA HIS A 260 17.88 9.45 -9.22
C HIS A 260 17.58 9.03 -10.67
N VAL A 261 17.30 7.73 -10.91
CA VAL A 261 16.76 7.24 -12.17
C VAL A 261 15.23 7.25 -12.16
N VAL A 262 14.63 6.60 -11.15
CA VAL A 262 13.17 6.59 -10.92
C VAL A 262 12.81 7.69 -9.92
N ASP A 263 11.84 8.54 -10.25
CA ASP A 263 11.38 9.63 -9.37
C ASP A 263 10.10 9.25 -8.58
N GLY A 264 9.38 8.21 -9.01
CA GLY A 264 8.21 7.66 -8.31
C GLY A 264 7.98 6.19 -8.66
N VAL A 265 7.78 5.35 -7.64
CA VAL A 265 7.66 3.89 -7.78
C VAL A 265 6.19 3.51 -7.86
N THR A 266 5.71 3.16 -9.05
CA THR A 266 4.28 2.95 -9.34
C THR A 266 3.87 1.49 -9.25
N HIS A 267 2.83 1.20 -8.46
CA HIS A 267 2.19 -0.11 -8.40
C HIS A 267 0.68 -0.06 -8.66
N HIS A 268 0.08 -1.21 -9.01
CA HIS A 268 -1.34 -1.37 -9.30
C HIS A 268 -2.05 -2.14 -8.17
N ILE A 269 -3.35 -1.87 -7.97
CA ILE A 269 -4.20 -2.60 -7.00
C ILE A 269 -5.59 -2.93 -7.56
N TYR A 270 -6.02 -4.18 -7.36
CA TYR A 270 -7.35 -4.68 -7.73
C TYR A 270 -7.87 -5.73 -6.72
N ASN A 271 -8.11 -5.31 -5.48
CA ASN A 271 -8.22 -6.21 -4.33
C ASN A 271 -9.62 -6.83 -4.05
N LEU A 272 -10.73 -6.27 -4.54
CA LEU A 272 -12.06 -6.89 -4.32
C LEU A 272 -12.36 -8.03 -5.30
N GLY A 273 -11.89 -7.91 -6.54
CA GLY A 273 -12.23 -8.83 -7.62
C GLY A 273 -13.62 -8.59 -8.22
N VAL A 274 -14.14 -9.57 -8.96
CA VAL A 274 -15.26 -9.39 -9.92
C VAL A 274 -16.41 -10.39 -9.73
N ASP A 275 -16.35 -11.20 -8.67
CA ASP A 275 -17.32 -12.26 -8.41
C ASP A 275 -18.59 -11.73 -7.72
N LYS A 276 -19.58 -12.61 -7.52
CA LYS A 276 -20.89 -12.24 -6.96
C LYS A 276 -20.84 -11.73 -5.50
N THR A 277 -19.74 -11.92 -4.79
CA THR A 277 -19.53 -11.43 -3.41
C THR A 277 -18.90 -10.04 -3.36
N LEU A 278 -18.61 -9.40 -4.50
CA LEU A 278 -18.07 -8.04 -4.58
C LEU A 278 -18.86 -7.03 -3.72
N ILE A 279 -20.19 -7.09 -3.75
CA ILE A 279 -21.06 -6.22 -2.94
C ILE A 279 -20.93 -6.47 -1.43
N ASN A 280 -20.48 -7.65 -1.00
CA ASN A 280 -20.19 -7.95 0.41
C ASN A 280 -18.79 -7.45 0.78
N LYS A 281 -17.78 -7.77 -0.04
CA LYS A 281 -16.37 -7.41 0.16
C LYS A 281 -16.14 -5.89 0.25
N VAL A 282 -16.91 -5.11 -0.50
CA VAL A 282 -16.84 -3.63 -0.49
C VAL A 282 -17.41 -3.00 0.80
N GLN A 283 -18.14 -3.79 1.61
CA GLN A 283 -18.72 -3.38 2.91
C GLN A 283 -18.02 -4.05 4.11
N ASP A 284 -17.07 -4.96 3.88
CA ASP A 284 -16.38 -5.73 4.93
C ASP A 284 -15.06 -5.03 5.33
N PRO A 285 -14.96 -4.40 6.51
CA PRO A 285 -13.75 -3.69 6.93
C PRO A 285 -12.53 -4.62 7.06
N TYR A 286 -12.73 -5.90 7.41
CA TYR A 286 -11.64 -6.86 7.55
C TYR A 286 -11.05 -7.24 6.20
N PHE A 287 -11.90 -7.42 5.19
CA PHE A 287 -11.47 -7.65 3.82
C PHE A 287 -10.78 -6.42 3.21
N LEU A 288 -11.27 -5.21 3.53
CA LEU A 288 -10.64 -3.96 3.10
C LEU A 288 -9.24 -3.76 3.72
N ASP A 289 -8.97 -4.29 4.91
CA ASP A 289 -7.67 -4.18 5.59
C ASP A 289 -6.57 -5.11 5.04
N GLU A 290 -6.90 -6.17 4.29
CA GLU A 290 -5.91 -7.14 3.78
C GLU A 290 -4.79 -6.50 2.93
N ILE A 291 -5.13 -5.44 2.18
CA ILE A 291 -4.19 -4.73 1.29
C ILE A 291 -3.20 -3.82 2.04
N ALA A 292 -3.43 -3.54 3.33
CA ALA A 292 -2.57 -2.67 4.15
C ALA A 292 -1.12 -3.17 4.22
N GLU A 293 -0.91 -4.49 4.21
CA GLU A 293 0.43 -5.08 4.20
C GLU A 293 1.19 -4.79 2.89
N THR A 294 0.51 -4.78 1.73
CA THR A 294 1.13 -4.43 0.44
C THR A 294 1.63 -2.99 0.44
N PHE A 295 0.83 -2.04 0.95
CA PHE A 295 1.25 -0.64 1.05
C PHE A 295 2.40 -0.44 2.04
N LYS A 296 2.35 -1.12 3.20
CA LYS A 296 3.41 -1.12 4.21
C LYS A 296 4.73 -1.67 3.66
N ASP A 297 4.69 -2.77 2.92
CA ASP A 297 5.90 -3.43 2.46
C ASP A 297 6.52 -2.71 1.26
N LEU A 298 5.72 -2.17 0.33
CA LEU A 298 6.22 -1.24 -0.69
C LEU A 298 6.80 0.05 -0.07
N GLN A 299 6.17 0.59 0.98
CA GLN A 299 6.73 1.73 1.73
C GLN A 299 8.10 1.39 2.33
N ASN A 300 8.29 0.17 2.84
CA ASN A 300 9.57 -0.30 3.36
C ASN A 300 10.62 -0.49 2.26
N VAL A 301 10.28 -1.17 1.16
CA VAL A 301 11.19 -1.39 0.02
C VAL A 301 11.64 -0.08 -0.61
N VAL A 302 10.73 0.89 -0.84
CA VAL A 302 11.13 2.21 -1.35
C VAL A 302 12.00 2.96 -0.33
N LYS A 303 11.73 2.84 0.97
CA LYS A 303 12.52 3.50 2.02
C LYS A 303 13.95 2.92 2.15
N GLU A 304 14.14 1.64 1.88
CA GLU A 304 15.44 0.96 2.00
C GLU A 304 16.24 1.01 0.68
N PHE A 305 15.61 0.67 -0.44
CA PHE A 305 16.28 0.49 -1.74
C PHE A 305 16.10 1.66 -2.72
N GLY A 306 15.13 2.55 -2.49
CA GLY A 306 14.85 3.70 -3.37
C GLY A 306 14.52 5.03 -2.66
N PRO A 307 15.23 5.45 -1.59
CA PRO A 307 14.81 6.58 -0.72
C PRO A 307 14.79 7.97 -1.39
N TRP A 308 15.24 8.08 -2.64
CA TRP A 308 15.09 9.28 -3.48
C TRP A 308 13.71 9.39 -4.13
N ALA A 309 12.92 8.31 -4.16
CA ALA A 309 11.58 8.24 -4.74
C ALA A 309 10.50 8.11 -3.63
N GLY A 310 9.24 8.12 -4.04
CA GLY A 310 8.11 7.74 -3.19
C GLY A 310 7.26 6.66 -3.87
N PRO A 311 6.50 5.85 -3.11
CA PRO A 311 5.54 4.90 -3.68
C PRO A 311 4.27 5.61 -4.17
N TRP A 312 3.71 5.15 -5.28
CA TRP A 312 2.54 5.72 -5.97
C TRP A 312 1.60 4.57 -6.37
N VAL A 313 0.29 4.71 -6.16
CA VAL A 313 -0.70 3.85 -6.81
C VAL A 313 -0.93 4.41 -8.22
N GLY A 314 -0.34 3.76 -9.24
CA GLY A 314 -0.36 4.18 -10.64
C GLY A 314 -1.65 3.82 -11.39
N GLU A 315 -2.35 2.79 -10.91
CA GLU A 315 -3.66 2.35 -11.39
C GLU A 315 -4.40 1.63 -10.26
N SER A 316 -5.72 1.79 -10.16
CA SER A 316 -6.51 1.17 -9.10
C SER A 316 -7.99 1.06 -9.42
N GLY A 317 -8.60 -0.08 -9.09
CA GLY A 317 -10.06 -0.25 -9.05
C GLY A 317 -10.41 -1.38 -8.10
N GLY A 318 -11.55 -1.35 -7.41
CA GLY A 318 -11.90 -2.45 -6.52
C GLY A 318 -12.01 -3.77 -7.28
N ALA A 319 -12.61 -3.71 -8.48
CA ALA A 319 -12.85 -4.82 -9.37
C ALA A 319 -12.05 -4.66 -10.69
N TYR A 320 -11.29 -5.70 -11.07
CA TYR A 320 -10.59 -5.76 -12.37
C TYR A 320 -11.57 -6.02 -13.53
N ASN A 321 -11.06 -6.28 -14.76
CA ASN A 321 -11.87 -6.59 -15.95
C ASN A 321 -13.08 -5.65 -16.15
N SER A 322 -12.78 -4.35 -16.21
CA SER A 322 -13.76 -3.28 -16.42
C SER A 322 -14.77 -3.05 -15.29
N GLY A 323 -14.55 -3.61 -14.10
CA GLY A 323 -15.35 -3.32 -12.90
C GLY A 323 -16.66 -4.09 -12.80
N GLY A 324 -17.13 -4.27 -11.56
CA GLY A 324 -18.37 -5.00 -11.27
C GLY A 324 -19.59 -4.17 -11.66
N LYS A 325 -20.40 -4.70 -12.60
CA LYS A 325 -21.53 -3.99 -13.23
C LYS A 325 -22.39 -3.23 -12.25
N ASP A 326 -22.93 -3.93 -11.25
CA ASP A 326 -23.96 -3.41 -10.35
C ASP A 326 -23.37 -2.81 -9.04
N VAL A 327 -22.04 -2.61 -8.98
CA VAL A 327 -21.33 -2.13 -7.78
C VAL A 327 -20.39 -0.97 -8.08
N SER A 328 -19.49 -1.09 -9.07
CA SER A 328 -18.33 -0.19 -9.18
C SER A 328 -18.63 1.25 -9.62
N HIS A 329 -19.88 1.54 -10.03
CA HIS A 329 -20.35 2.88 -10.41
C HIS A 329 -21.30 3.49 -9.38
N THR A 330 -21.57 2.82 -8.27
CA THR A 330 -22.60 3.19 -7.29
C THR A 330 -21.99 3.64 -5.96
N PHE A 331 -22.81 4.24 -5.08
CA PHE A 331 -22.37 4.86 -3.83
C PHE A 331 -21.52 3.93 -2.95
N VAL A 332 -21.87 2.65 -2.86
CA VAL A 332 -21.18 1.65 -2.05
C VAL A 332 -19.70 1.48 -2.43
N ASN A 333 -19.32 1.73 -3.69
CA ASN A 333 -17.91 1.64 -4.12
C ASN A 333 -17.04 2.73 -3.48
N GLY A 334 -17.66 3.82 -2.98
CA GLY A 334 -17.00 4.86 -2.18
C GLY A 334 -16.47 4.36 -0.84
N PHE A 335 -17.07 3.31 -0.26
CA PHE A 335 -16.57 2.67 0.96
C PHE A 335 -15.19 2.04 0.73
N TRP A 336 -14.98 1.36 -0.40
CA TRP A 336 -13.63 0.92 -0.80
C TRP A 336 -12.76 2.12 -1.23
N TYR A 337 -13.23 2.93 -2.18
CA TYR A 337 -12.35 3.89 -2.86
C TYR A 337 -11.79 4.95 -1.91
N LEU A 338 -12.64 5.56 -1.08
CA LEU A 338 -12.22 6.64 -0.19
C LEU A 338 -11.45 6.11 1.03
N ASP A 339 -11.69 4.86 1.42
CA ASP A 339 -10.88 4.15 2.40
C ASP A 339 -9.47 3.87 1.89
N GLN A 340 -9.33 3.41 0.65
CA GLN A 340 -8.03 3.18 0.04
C GLN A 340 -7.22 4.49 -0.12
N LEU A 341 -7.87 5.62 -0.41
CA LEU A 341 -7.23 6.94 -0.34
C LEU A 341 -6.72 7.25 1.08
N GLY A 342 -7.52 6.98 2.11
CA GLY A 342 -7.15 7.09 3.52
C GLY A 342 -5.93 6.24 3.89
N MET A 343 -6.05 4.93 3.66
CA MET A 343 -5.06 3.92 3.99
C MET A 343 -3.70 4.19 3.30
N THR A 344 -3.69 4.38 1.98
CA THR A 344 -2.45 4.62 1.21
C THR A 344 -1.73 5.90 1.62
N ALA A 345 -2.47 6.95 2.00
CA ALA A 345 -1.89 8.17 2.54
C ALA A 345 -1.14 7.91 3.85
N THR A 346 -1.67 7.07 4.77
CA THR A 346 -0.94 6.71 6.01
C THR A 346 0.35 5.94 5.74
N PHE A 347 0.37 5.08 4.70
CA PHE A 347 1.58 4.41 4.20
C PHE A 347 2.43 5.28 3.26
N ASN A 348 2.32 6.61 3.36
CA ASN A 348 3.20 7.59 2.75
C ASN A 348 3.25 7.54 1.21
N HIS A 349 2.22 7.01 0.56
CA HIS A 349 2.09 7.05 -0.90
C HIS A 349 1.83 8.47 -1.40
N LYS A 350 2.34 8.82 -2.58
CA LYS A 350 2.37 10.20 -3.08
C LYS A 350 1.20 10.55 -3.99
N VAL A 351 0.71 9.57 -4.73
CA VAL A 351 -0.36 9.71 -5.73
C VAL A 351 -1.21 8.44 -5.70
N TYR A 352 -2.51 8.60 -5.95
CA TYR A 352 -3.46 7.52 -6.12
C TYR A 352 -4.28 7.73 -7.39
N CYS A 353 -3.99 6.96 -8.44
CA CYS A 353 -4.64 7.02 -9.75
C CYS A 353 -5.79 6.01 -9.85
N ARG A 354 -7.03 6.52 -9.86
CA ARG A 354 -8.25 5.72 -10.05
C ARG A 354 -8.42 5.30 -11.51
N GLN A 355 -8.48 4.00 -11.76
CA GLN A 355 -9.05 3.41 -12.97
C GLN A 355 -10.59 3.51 -12.87
N SER A 356 -11.27 4.35 -13.66
CA SER A 356 -10.77 5.30 -14.67
C SER A 356 -11.43 6.66 -14.46
N LEU A 357 -11.00 7.69 -15.20
CA LEU A 357 -11.80 8.92 -15.32
C LEU A 357 -13.13 8.65 -16.04
N ILE A 358 -13.12 7.82 -17.09
CA ILE A 358 -14.29 7.41 -17.86
C ILE A 358 -14.01 6.08 -18.59
N GLY A 359 -15.05 5.23 -18.72
CA GLY A 359 -14.95 3.91 -19.35
C GLY A 359 -14.76 2.77 -18.35
N GLY A 360 -15.46 1.66 -18.58
CA GLY A 360 -15.64 0.61 -17.58
C GLY A 360 -16.68 0.99 -16.52
N ASN A 361 -17.21 -0.02 -15.82
CA ASN A 361 -18.17 0.14 -14.72
C ASN A 361 -17.56 0.81 -13.48
N TYR A 362 -16.26 1.08 -13.47
CA TYR A 362 -15.54 1.77 -12.40
C TYR A 362 -15.20 3.24 -12.72
N GLY A 363 -15.66 3.78 -13.86
CA GLY A 363 -15.35 5.15 -14.27
C GLY A 363 -15.89 6.17 -13.27
N LEU A 364 -15.09 7.21 -12.98
CA LEU A 364 -15.54 8.37 -12.19
C LEU A 364 -16.67 9.12 -12.92
N LEU A 365 -16.66 9.12 -14.25
CA LEU A 365 -17.75 9.57 -15.12
C LEU A 365 -18.42 8.37 -15.78
N ASN A 366 -19.75 8.43 -15.91
CA ASN A 366 -20.55 7.48 -16.68
C ASN A 366 -20.12 7.48 -18.16
N THR A 367 -19.84 6.28 -18.70
CA THR A 367 -19.26 6.08 -20.05
C THR A 367 -20.01 6.81 -21.17
N THR A 368 -21.35 6.80 -21.14
CA THR A 368 -22.19 7.32 -22.25
C THR A 368 -22.61 8.78 -22.04
N SER A 369 -22.99 9.13 -20.81
CA SER A 369 -23.57 10.45 -20.50
C SER A 369 -22.55 11.47 -19.98
N PHE A 370 -21.34 11.03 -19.62
CA PHE A 370 -20.30 11.80 -18.93
C PHE A 370 -20.70 12.31 -17.53
N ILE A 371 -21.92 12.03 -17.05
CA ILE A 371 -22.38 12.47 -15.72
C ILE A 371 -21.49 11.83 -14.64
N PRO A 372 -21.04 12.56 -13.61
CA PRO A 372 -20.19 11.97 -12.58
C PRO A 372 -20.93 10.97 -11.70
N ASN A 373 -20.32 9.80 -11.52
CA ASN A 373 -20.74 8.76 -10.58
C ASN A 373 -20.34 9.15 -9.13
N PRO A 374 -20.89 8.52 -8.07
CA PRO A 374 -20.68 8.94 -6.68
C PRO A 374 -19.22 9.12 -6.25
N ASP A 375 -18.33 8.21 -6.69
CA ASP A 375 -16.89 8.23 -6.39
C ASP A 375 -16.20 9.53 -6.81
N TYR A 376 -16.66 10.17 -7.90
CA TYR A 376 -16.12 11.45 -8.38
C TYR A 376 -16.28 12.55 -7.32
N TYR A 377 -17.44 12.62 -6.67
CA TYR A 377 -17.73 13.66 -5.69
C TYR A 377 -16.94 13.45 -4.39
N GLY A 378 -16.70 12.20 -4.00
CA GLY A 378 -15.77 11.84 -2.92
C GLY A 378 -14.33 12.27 -3.23
N ALA A 379 -13.80 11.87 -4.39
CA ALA A 379 -12.46 12.29 -4.85
C ALA A 379 -12.32 13.82 -4.94
N LEU A 380 -13.37 14.52 -5.36
CA LEU A 380 -13.38 15.97 -5.47
C LEU A 380 -13.44 16.68 -4.11
N LEU A 381 -14.18 16.14 -3.13
CA LEU A 381 -14.13 16.61 -1.74
C LEU A 381 -12.75 16.36 -1.11
N TRP A 382 -12.18 15.16 -1.29
CA TRP A 382 -10.80 14.89 -0.88
C TRP A 382 -9.84 15.92 -1.46
N HIS A 383 -9.84 16.11 -2.79
CA HIS A 383 -8.92 17.05 -3.44
C HIS A 383 -9.07 18.48 -2.90
N ARG A 384 -10.30 18.93 -2.60
CA ARG A 384 -10.58 20.31 -2.16
C ARG A 384 -10.27 20.55 -0.69
N LEU A 385 -10.39 19.54 0.17
CA LEU A 385 -10.36 19.68 1.63
C LEU A 385 -9.12 19.06 2.28
N MET A 386 -8.72 17.84 1.88
CA MET A 386 -7.59 17.10 2.48
C MET A 386 -6.26 17.70 2.01
N GLY A 387 -5.43 18.16 2.95
CA GLY A 387 -4.09 18.67 2.65
C GLY A 387 -3.05 17.56 2.50
N ASN A 388 -1.80 17.95 2.22
CA ASN A 388 -0.73 16.98 1.94
C ASN A 388 -0.12 16.31 3.19
N THR A 389 -0.38 16.82 4.39
CA THR A 389 0.21 16.34 5.66
C THR A 389 -0.75 15.41 6.40
N VAL A 390 -0.36 14.15 6.57
CA VAL A 390 -1.19 13.07 7.14
C VAL A 390 -0.94 12.94 8.65
N LEU A 391 -2.01 12.83 9.45
CA LEU A 391 -1.96 12.74 10.91
C LEU A 391 -2.39 11.35 11.41
N SER A 392 -1.84 10.91 12.54
CA SER A 392 -2.29 9.66 13.18
C SER A 392 -3.69 9.86 13.77
N THR A 393 -4.63 9.01 13.35
CA THR A 393 -6.04 8.98 13.78
C THR A 393 -6.32 7.60 14.35
N ASN A 394 -7.02 7.50 15.49
CA ASN A 394 -7.30 6.22 16.15
C ASN A 394 -8.64 6.31 16.92
N HIS A 395 -9.40 5.23 17.01
CA HIS A 395 -10.55 5.08 17.91
C HIS A 395 -10.66 3.65 18.44
N PHE A 396 -11.49 3.45 19.46
CA PHE A 396 -11.83 2.14 20.01
C PHE A 396 -13.28 1.70 19.70
N GLY A 397 -13.97 2.42 18.81
CA GLY A 397 -15.29 2.04 18.29
C GLY A 397 -15.24 0.92 17.24
N SER A 398 -16.41 0.58 16.68
CA SER A 398 -16.60 -0.48 15.67
C SER A 398 -15.64 -0.36 14.46
N PRO A 399 -15.12 -1.47 13.89
CA PRO A 399 -14.29 -1.44 12.68
C PRO A 399 -15.06 -1.04 11.41
N TYR A 400 -16.40 -1.02 11.46
CA TYR A 400 -17.25 -0.47 10.40
C TYR A 400 -17.24 1.07 10.38
N LEU A 401 -16.75 1.72 11.45
CA LEU A 401 -16.32 3.11 11.43
C LEU A 401 -14.84 3.17 11.03
N ARG A 402 -14.50 4.00 10.04
CA ARG A 402 -13.11 4.18 9.56
C ARG A 402 -12.81 5.67 9.41
N THR A 403 -11.66 6.12 9.90
CA THR A 403 -11.35 7.56 10.06
C THR A 403 -9.93 7.92 9.65
N TYR A 404 -9.78 8.95 8.82
CA TYR A 404 -8.49 9.43 8.32
C TYR A 404 -8.39 10.95 8.42
N THR A 405 -7.38 11.45 9.12
CA THR A 405 -7.20 12.89 9.36
C THR A 405 -5.95 13.44 8.68
N HIS A 406 -6.13 14.52 7.93
CA HIS A 406 -5.06 15.32 7.36
C HIS A 406 -5.10 16.74 7.96
N CYS A 407 -4.00 17.47 7.88
CA CYS A 407 -4.06 18.93 7.93
C CYS A 407 -4.94 19.44 6.78
N SER A 408 -5.78 20.46 7.00
CA SER A 408 -6.66 20.99 5.95
C SER A 408 -5.87 21.65 4.81
N LYS A 409 -6.34 21.52 3.56
CA LYS A 409 -5.58 21.96 2.36
C LYS A 409 -5.35 23.46 2.28
N LYS A 410 -6.35 24.28 2.66
CA LYS A 410 -6.35 25.74 2.40
C LYS A 410 -6.14 26.63 3.64
N LYS A 411 -6.50 26.17 4.83
CA LYS A 411 -6.47 26.94 6.10
C LYS A 411 -5.89 26.08 7.23
N PRO A 412 -5.39 26.68 8.32
CA PRO A 412 -5.05 25.94 9.54
C PRO A 412 -6.25 25.11 10.06
N GLY A 413 -5.93 24.08 10.84
CA GLY A 413 -6.90 23.08 11.32
C GLY A 413 -6.70 21.72 10.66
N ILE A 414 -7.68 20.84 10.86
CA ILE A 414 -7.71 19.47 10.32
C ILE A 414 -8.93 19.24 9.43
N THR A 415 -8.77 18.35 8.47
CA THR A 415 -9.88 17.74 7.73
C THR A 415 -9.84 16.25 7.99
N MET A 416 -11.00 15.70 8.36
CA MET A 416 -11.24 14.28 8.59
C MET A 416 -12.10 13.74 7.45
N LEU A 417 -11.72 12.59 6.90
CA LEU A 417 -12.63 11.66 6.23
C LEU A 417 -13.13 10.67 7.28
N ILE A 418 -14.44 10.44 7.31
CA ILE A 418 -15.11 9.48 8.17
C ILE A 418 -16.03 8.61 7.30
N ILE A 419 -15.94 7.30 7.41
CA ILE A 419 -16.77 6.32 6.69
C ILE A 419 -17.50 5.48 7.74
N ASN A 420 -18.82 5.31 7.60
CA ASN A 420 -19.61 4.38 8.40
C ASN A 420 -20.29 3.36 7.49
N MET A 421 -19.84 2.11 7.57
CA MET A 421 -20.38 0.95 6.85
C MET A 421 -21.35 0.12 7.71
N SER A 422 -21.80 0.65 8.87
CA SER A 422 -22.96 0.06 9.55
C SER A 422 -24.23 0.47 8.82
N ASN A 423 -25.03 -0.52 8.44
CA ASN A 423 -26.31 -0.34 7.75
C ASN A 423 -27.49 0.06 8.68
N SER A 424 -27.23 0.21 9.98
CA SER A 424 -28.28 0.44 10.98
C SER A 424 -27.85 1.35 12.15
N THR A 425 -26.56 1.46 12.44
CA THR A 425 -26.03 2.28 13.55
C THR A 425 -25.70 3.70 13.09
N SER A 426 -26.33 4.71 13.68
CA SER A 426 -25.79 6.08 13.66
C SER A 426 -24.65 6.18 14.67
N ILE A 427 -23.62 6.96 14.40
CA ILE A 427 -22.46 7.10 15.30
C ILE A 427 -22.26 8.59 15.61
N ASP A 428 -22.27 8.95 16.90
CA ASP A 428 -22.06 10.32 17.37
C ASP A 428 -20.59 10.46 17.82
N ILE A 429 -19.79 11.19 17.03
CA ILE A 429 -18.33 11.25 17.18
C ILE A 429 -17.87 12.51 17.93
N SER A 430 -16.98 12.32 18.91
CA SER A 430 -16.16 13.37 19.51
C SER A 430 -14.71 13.30 19.01
N VAL A 431 -14.00 14.43 18.96
CA VAL A 431 -12.63 14.51 18.43
C VAL A 431 -11.69 15.08 19.49
N THR A 432 -10.69 14.28 19.89
CA THR A 432 -9.75 14.61 20.96
C THR A 432 -8.33 14.77 20.43
N ASN A 433 -7.63 15.78 20.94
CA ASN A 433 -6.28 16.19 20.54
C ASN A 433 -5.20 15.66 21.51
N ASP A 434 -4.05 15.21 21.00
CA ASP A 434 -2.95 14.72 21.83
C ASP A 434 -2.17 15.80 22.62
N GLU A 435 -2.42 17.09 22.38
CA GLU A 435 -1.92 18.20 23.19
C GLU A 435 -2.57 18.35 24.58
N ASN A 436 -3.59 17.55 24.93
CA ASN A 436 -4.33 17.62 26.21
C ASN A 436 -3.53 17.11 27.44
N LYS A 437 -2.27 17.54 27.58
CA LYS A 437 -1.41 17.28 28.76
C LYS A 437 -1.41 18.40 29.80
N TYR A 438 -1.99 19.57 29.50
CA TYR A 438 -2.10 20.69 30.44
C TYR A 438 -3.50 21.31 30.40
N PRO A 439 -4.35 21.07 31.41
CA PRO A 439 -5.60 21.81 31.56
C PRO A 439 -5.33 23.25 32.00
N HIS A 440 -5.91 24.20 31.26
CA HIS A 440 -5.94 25.64 31.51
C HIS A 440 -4.63 26.46 31.35
N ASN A 441 -4.83 27.78 31.23
CA ASN A 441 -3.86 28.87 31.30
C ASN A 441 -3.02 29.23 30.06
N TYR A 442 -3.61 29.17 28.86
CA TYR A 442 -3.28 30.15 27.81
C TYR A 442 -4.52 30.61 27.04
N ARG A 443 -5.18 31.67 27.52
CA ARG A 443 -6.23 32.41 26.79
C ARG A 443 -5.59 33.27 25.70
N MET A 444 -5.19 32.66 24.58
CA MET A 444 -5.20 33.38 23.32
C MET A 444 -6.62 33.33 22.75
N THR A 445 -7.22 34.50 22.55
CA THR A 445 -8.49 34.65 21.84
C THR A 445 -8.29 34.30 20.37
N VAL A 446 -8.57 33.04 20.01
CA VAL A 446 -8.76 32.64 18.62
C VAL A 446 -10.14 33.15 18.20
N ASP A 447 -10.17 34.38 17.71
CA ASP A 447 -11.36 34.97 17.11
C ASP A 447 -11.63 34.28 15.76
N GLY A 448 -12.78 33.61 15.62
CA GLY A 448 -13.04 32.77 14.43
C GLY A 448 -14.02 31.60 14.58
N SER A 449 -15.12 31.76 15.32
CA SER A 449 -16.28 30.85 15.42
C SER A 449 -16.05 29.43 15.99
N ASN A 450 -16.93 29.00 16.91
CA ASN A 450 -17.08 27.60 17.32
C ASN A 450 -17.78 26.79 16.21
N GLN A 451 -17.29 26.82 14.97
CA GLN A 451 -17.99 26.24 13.82
C GLN A 451 -17.07 25.42 12.92
N ARG A 452 -17.53 24.21 12.60
CA ARG A 452 -16.92 23.27 11.65
C ARG A 452 -17.76 23.14 10.38
N GLU A 453 -17.10 22.72 9.32
CA GLU A 453 -17.69 22.52 7.99
C GLU A 453 -17.90 21.02 7.74
N GLU A 454 -19.15 20.58 7.64
CA GLU A 454 -19.53 19.17 7.41
C GLU A 454 -20.05 18.92 5.99
N TYR A 455 -19.65 17.80 5.40
CA TYR A 455 -20.04 17.36 4.06
C TYR A 455 -20.50 15.91 4.14
N HIS A 456 -21.78 15.71 4.45
CA HIS A 456 -22.39 14.38 4.54
C HIS A 456 -22.75 13.88 3.14
N LEU A 457 -22.07 12.83 2.68
CA LEU A 457 -22.43 12.06 1.49
C LEU A 457 -23.29 10.87 1.91
N THR A 458 -24.50 10.78 1.34
CA THR A 458 -25.42 9.65 1.54
C THR A 458 -25.96 9.14 0.20
N PRO A 459 -26.30 7.85 0.08
CA PRO A 459 -27.00 7.35 -1.10
C PRO A 459 -28.40 7.96 -1.23
N LYS A 460 -28.92 8.09 -2.45
CA LYS A 460 -30.32 8.44 -2.67
C LYS A 460 -31.25 7.35 -2.12
N ASP A 461 -32.32 7.77 -1.43
CA ASP A 461 -33.36 6.92 -0.84
C ASP A 461 -32.83 5.81 0.09
N GLY A 462 -31.60 5.95 0.62
CA GLY A 462 -30.92 4.91 1.43
C GLY A 462 -30.32 3.75 0.62
N ASN A 463 -30.42 3.76 -0.72
CA ASN A 463 -29.95 2.66 -1.56
C ASN A 463 -28.44 2.80 -1.86
N ILE A 464 -27.60 2.02 -1.16
CA ILE A 464 -26.14 2.00 -1.39
C ILE A 464 -25.74 1.65 -2.84
N GLN A 465 -26.60 0.97 -3.61
CA GLN A 465 -26.40 0.71 -5.04
C GLN A 465 -26.96 1.83 -5.95
N SER A 466 -27.20 3.04 -5.43
CA SER A 466 -27.57 4.20 -6.24
C SER A 466 -26.35 4.85 -6.91
N ASP A 467 -26.55 5.29 -8.15
CA ASP A 467 -25.70 6.21 -8.92
C ASP A 467 -25.84 7.67 -8.47
N VAL A 468 -26.90 8.02 -7.75
CA VAL A 468 -27.14 9.37 -7.21
C VAL A 468 -26.67 9.47 -5.76
N VAL A 469 -25.70 10.34 -5.53
CA VAL A 469 -25.24 10.75 -4.19
C VAL A 469 -25.87 12.09 -3.79
N LEU A 470 -26.21 12.21 -2.50
CA LEU A 470 -26.69 13.44 -1.88
C LEU A 470 -25.55 14.05 -1.07
N LEU A 471 -25.33 15.36 -1.19
CA LEU A 471 -24.51 16.14 -0.25
C LEU A 471 -25.43 16.89 0.71
N ASN A 472 -25.29 16.65 2.01
CA ASN A 472 -26.06 17.32 3.06
C ASN A 472 -27.59 17.23 2.81
N GLY A 473 -28.06 16.08 2.30
CA GLY A 473 -29.45 15.83 1.94
C GLY A 473 -29.89 16.32 0.54
N THR A 474 -29.03 17.01 -0.20
CA THR A 474 -29.35 17.54 -1.55
C THR A 474 -28.66 16.70 -2.64
N PRO A 475 -29.39 16.15 -3.64
CA PRO A 475 -28.79 15.38 -4.73
C PRO A 475 -27.74 16.19 -5.52
N LEU A 476 -26.55 15.62 -5.72
CA LEU A 476 -25.51 16.23 -6.56
C LEU A 476 -25.80 15.98 -8.03
N GLN A 477 -26.28 17.02 -8.72
CA GLN A 477 -26.59 17.01 -10.15
C GLN A 477 -25.83 18.13 -10.86
N LEU A 478 -25.54 17.93 -12.15
CA LEU A 478 -24.92 18.98 -12.97
C LEU A 478 -25.82 20.22 -13.06
N THR A 479 -25.21 21.40 -13.16
CA THR A 479 -25.96 22.64 -13.43
C THR A 479 -26.63 22.58 -14.81
N SER A 480 -27.61 23.46 -15.07
CA SER A 480 -28.18 23.66 -16.41
C SER A 480 -27.12 23.96 -17.47
N SER A 481 -26.04 24.65 -17.07
CA SER A 481 -24.84 24.92 -17.87
C SER A 481 -23.91 23.71 -18.06
N ARG A 482 -24.23 22.55 -17.49
CA ARG A 482 -23.43 21.30 -17.46
C ARG A 482 -22.12 21.40 -16.66
N ASP A 483 -22.09 22.24 -15.64
CA ASP A 483 -20.95 22.39 -14.73
C ASP A 483 -21.15 21.52 -13.47
N ILE A 484 -20.06 21.18 -12.79
CA ILE A 484 -20.10 20.46 -11.51
C ILE A 484 -20.75 21.36 -10.44
N PRO A 485 -21.72 20.88 -9.64
CA PRO A 485 -22.40 21.71 -8.65
C PRO A 485 -21.46 22.24 -7.55
N PRO A 486 -21.78 23.38 -6.92
CA PRO A 486 -21.11 23.83 -5.71
C PRO A 486 -21.23 22.79 -4.59
N LEU A 487 -20.09 22.32 -4.08
CA LEU A 487 -20.04 21.40 -2.95
C LEU A 487 -19.99 22.25 -1.67
N ASN A 488 -21.16 22.60 -1.15
CA ASN A 488 -21.31 23.50 -0.02
C ASN A 488 -21.39 22.72 1.32
N PRO A 489 -20.66 23.15 2.37
CA PRO A 489 -20.75 22.53 3.68
C PRO A 489 -22.06 22.88 4.39
N LYS A 490 -22.48 22.00 5.29
CA LYS A 490 -23.32 22.35 6.43
C LYS A 490 -22.42 22.95 7.50
N ILE A 491 -22.76 24.13 8.01
CA ILE A 491 -22.04 24.75 9.14
C ILE A 491 -22.66 24.24 10.43
N VAL A 492 -21.83 23.72 11.35
CA VAL A 492 -22.27 23.06 12.58
C VAL A 492 -21.42 23.51 13.76
N ASP A 493 -22.03 23.65 14.95
CA ASP A 493 -21.32 24.08 16.16
C ASP A 493 -20.31 23.01 16.62
N SER A 494 -19.05 23.40 16.83
CA SER A 494 -17.94 22.53 17.21
C SER A 494 -18.18 21.77 18.53
N SER A 495 -19.06 22.26 19.42
CA SER A 495 -19.39 21.60 20.69
C SER A 495 -20.39 20.44 20.57
N SER A 496 -21.12 20.33 19.45
CA SER A 496 -22.00 19.20 19.17
C SER A 496 -21.21 17.96 18.71
N PRO A 497 -21.68 16.72 18.90
CA PRO A 497 -21.05 15.56 18.29
C PRO A 497 -21.18 15.61 16.75
N ILE A 498 -20.23 15.01 16.04
CA ILE A 498 -20.33 14.76 14.60
C ILE A 498 -21.20 13.52 14.42
N ARG A 499 -22.49 13.71 14.11
CA ARG A 499 -23.42 12.59 13.88
C ARG A 499 -23.26 12.04 12.47
N VAL A 500 -22.72 10.83 12.37
CA VAL A 500 -22.57 10.06 11.12
C VAL A 500 -23.74 9.10 10.98
N ALA A 501 -24.41 9.12 9.82
CA ALA A 501 -25.54 8.24 9.54
C ALA A 501 -25.09 6.81 9.19
N PRO A 502 -25.98 5.81 9.25
CA PRO A 502 -25.75 4.51 8.61
C PRO A 502 -25.40 4.67 7.12
N ASP A 503 -24.61 3.74 6.59
CA ASP A 503 -24.19 3.67 5.18
C ASP A 503 -23.81 5.04 4.56
N SER A 504 -22.93 5.78 5.24
CA SER A 504 -22.60 7.17 4.87
C SER A 504 -21.12 7.51 4.97
N ILE A 505 -20.73 8.58 4.28
CA ILE A 505 -19.36 9.08 4.24
C ILE A 505 -19.38 10.58 4.52
N VAL A 506 -18.56 11.06 5.45
CA VAL A 506 -18.57 12.45 5.91
C VAL A 506 -17.16 13.03 5.83
N TYR A 507 -17.00 14.17 5.15
CA TYR A 507 -15.82 15.01 5.35
C TYR A 507 -16.14 16.10 6.38
N VAL A 508 -15.25 16.31 7.34
CA VAL A 508 -15.39 17.34 8.39
C VAL A 508 -14.13 18.18 8.45
N THR A 509 -14.26 19.51 8.38
CA THR A 509 -13.14 20.45 8.54
C THR A 509 -13.29 21.26 9.82
N ILE A 510 -12.33 21.10 10.73
CA ILE A 510 -12.29 21.70 12.08
C ILE A 510 -11.11 22.68 12.11
N ARG A 511 -11.41 23.99 12.12
CA ARG A 511 -10.45 25.08 11.88
C ARG A 511 -9.70 25.54 13.14
N ASP A 512 -10.35 25.38 14.28
CA ASP A 512 -9.89 25.65 15.64
C ASP A 512 -9.01 24.53 16.22
N PHE A 513 -8.94 23.37 15.57
CA PHE A 513 -8.10 22.25 16.00
C PHE A 513 -6.60 22.58 15.92
N LYS A 514 -5.91 22.50 17.06
CA LYS A 514 -4.46 22.71 17.16
C LYS A 514 -3.69 21.54 16.50
N ALA A 515 -3.25 21.73 15.26
CA ALA A 515 -2.32 20.83 14.59
C ALA A 515 -1.00 21.56 14.26
N PRO A 516 -0.02 21.63 15.19
CA PRO A 516 1.30 22.21 14.94
C PRO A 516 1.98 21.68 13.67
N ALA A 517 1.75 20.41 13.30
CA ALA A 517 2.24 19.79 12.07
C ALA A 517 1.92 20.60 10.79
N PHE A 518 0.85 21.41 10.78
CA PHE A 518 0.52 22.34 9.69
C PHE A 518 1.60 23.40 9.44
N PHE A 519 2.27 23.85 10.51
CA PHE A 519 3.22 24.98 10.48
C PHE A 519 4.69 24.53 10.46
N THR A 520 5.02 23.38 11.04
CA THR A 520 6.40 22.86 11.19
C THR A 520 7.18 22.85 9.87
N PHE A 521 6.51 22.64 8.72
CA PHE A 521 7.16 22.70 7.40
C PHE A 521 6.99 24.03 6.65
N LYS A 522 5.98 24.85 6.93
CA LYS A 522 5.91 26.22 6.34
C LYS A 522 7.03 27.13 6.86
N GLN A 523 7.44 26.97 8.12
CA GLN A 523 8.65 27.63 8.63
C GLN A 523 9.95 27.00 8.09
N THR A 524 10.02 25.68 7.96
CA THR A 524 11.22 25.01 7.43
C THR A 524 11.49 25.40 5.96
N TYR A 525 10.45 25.48 5.13
CA TYR A 525 10.57 25.93 3.73
C TYR A 525 10.95 27.42 3.63
N LYS A 526 10.37 28.29 4.49
CA LYS A 526 10.83 29.69 4.58
C LYS A 526 12.28 29.80 5.04
N ARG A 527 12.73 28.94 5.99
CA ARG A 527 14.12 28.93 6.44
C ARG A 527 15.09 28.44 5.37
N SER A 528 14.78 27.38 4.62
CA SER A 528 15.66 26.92 3.53
C SER A 528 15.73 27.95 2.40
N VAL A 529 14.63 28.60 2.04
CA VAL A 529 14.65 29.69 1.04
C VAL A 529 15.44 30.90 1.55
N LEU A 530 15.28 31.31 2.82
CA LEU A 530 16.06 32.42 3.39
C LEU A 530 17.55 32.11 3.54
N HIS A 531 17.94 30.87 3.90
CA HIS A 531 19.35 30.48 3.96
C HIS A 531 19.99 30.51 2.56
N ASN A 532 19.30 29.97 1.56
CA ASN A 532 19.78 29.98 0.17
C ASN A 532 19.87 31.40 -0.41
N VAL A 533 19.04 32.34 0.02
CA VAL A 533 19.15 33.76 -0.37
C VAL A 533 20.32 34.45 0.35
N GLN A 534 20.52 34.21 1.65
CA GLN A 534 21.66 34.79 2.38
C GLN A 534 23.02 34.19 1.98
N GLU A 535 23.06 32.98 1.42
CA GLU A 535 24.28 32.41 0.80
C GLU A 535 24.54 32.92 -0.64
N LEU A 536 23.60 33.66 -1.26
CA LEU A 536 23.74 34.23 -2.60
C LEU A 536 24.09 35.73 -2.62
N GLU A 537 23.99 36.45 -1.50
CA GLU A 537 24.37 37.88 -1.39
C GLU A 537 25.76 38.10 -0.71
N ILE A 538 26.58 37.05 -0.55
CA ILE A 538 27.98 37.17 -0.07
C ILE A 538 28.95 36.63 -1.13
N SER A 539 29.01 37.31 -2.29
CA SER A 539 29.92 36.94 -3.40
C SER A 539 30.53 38.14 -4.16
N GLU A 540 30.59 39.35 -3.58
CA GLU A 540 31.44 40.44 -4.09
C GLU A 540 32.26 41.11 -2.96
N GLN A 541 33.59 40.91 -3.00
CA GLN A 541 34.72 41.73 -2.51
C GLN A 541 35.99 40.83 -2.46
N PRO A 542 37.23 41.36 -2.52
CA PRO A 542 38.36 40.66 -3.17
C PRO A 542 39.19 39.69 -2.30
N PHE A 543 39.90 38.79 -3.01
CA PHE A 543 40.87 37.81 -2.48
C PHE A 543 42.05 38.44 -1.70
N PRO A 544 42.32 37.98 -0.46
CA PRO A 544 43.60 38.20 0.22
C PRO A 544 44.73 37.29 -0.33
N GLN A 545 45.95 37.81 -0.42
CA GLN A 545 47.08 37.23 -1.16
C GLN A 545 47.86 36.11 -0.41
N THR A 546 47.19 35.06 0.09
CA THR A 546 47.81 34.09 1.02
C THR A 546 47.85 32.62 0.57
N MET A 547 47.58 32.31 -0.70
CA MET A 547 47.80 30.96 -1.26
C MET A 547 48.91 30.89 -2.34
N GLU A 548 49.22 31.99 -3.01
CA GLU A 548 50.25 32.05 -4.07
C GLU A 548 51.69 32.05 -3.51
N HIS A 549 51.85 32.49 -2.26
CA HIS A 549 53.15 32.54 -1.58
C HIS A 549 53.66 31.16 -1.12
N LEU A 550 52.76 30.18 -0.92
CA LEU A 550 53.10 28.85 -0.42
C LEU A 550 53.64 27.88 -1.49
N LEU A 551 53.42 28.18 -2.78
CA LEU A 551 53.88 27.34 -3.89
C LEU A 551 55.22 27.79 -4.51
N ASN A 552 55.66 29.02 -4.24
CA ASN A 552 56.90 29.59 -4.80
C ASN A 552 58.16 29.41 -3.93
N GLN A 553 58.07 28.85 -2.72
CA GLN A 553 59.24 28.58 -1.86
C GLN A 553 59.85 27.17 -2.01
N ALA A 554 59.41 26.39 -2.99
CA ALA A 554 59.91 25.03 -3.26
C ALA A 554 60.94 24.95 -4.41
N ARG A 555 61.56 26.07 -4.82
CA ARG A 555 62.63 26.11 -5.84
C ARG A 555 63.75 27.07 -5.46
N VAL A 556 64.94 26.76 -5.98
CA VAL A 556 66.25 27.43 -5.78
C VAL A 556 66.91 27.15 -4.42
N ARG A 557 68.23 26.88 -4.45
CA ARG A 557 69.11 26.61 -3.31
C ARG A 557 70.11 27.77 -3.12
N PHE A 558 70.78 27.78 -1.96
CA PHE A 558 72.03 28.49 -1.65
C PHE A 558 72.01 30.03 -1.63
N SER A 559 72.19 30.62 -0.45
CA SER A 559 73.48 31.24 -0.01
C SER A 559 73.26 32.14 1.22
N GLY A 560 74.35 32.65 1.82
CA GLY A 560 74.30 33.93 2.53
C GLY A 560 74.17 33.90 4.05
N GLN A 561 75.27 34.28 4.70
CA GLN A 561 75.48 34.45 6.14
C GLN A 561 74.67 35.57 6.85
N GLU A 562 74.57 35.41 8.17
CA GLU A 562 74.80 36.44 9.22
C GLU A 562 73.72 37.39 9.78
N LYS A 563 74.08 37.90 10.97
CA LYS A 563 73.40 38.84 11.89
C LYS A 563 74.12 40.23 11.75
N PRO A 564 73.98 41.25 12.64
CA PRO A 564 73.14 41.44 13.84
C PRO A 564 72.44 42.83 13.92
N GLY A 565 71.81 43.17 15.06
CA GLY A 565 71.43 44.56 15.37
C GLY A 565 70.35 44.78 16.45
N GLU A 566 70.74 44.84 17.72
CA GLU A 566 70.05 45.67 18.75
C GLU A 566 70.53 47.15 18.61
N PRO A 567 69.94 48.21 19.24
CA PRO A 567 69.38 48.20 20.61
C PRO A 567 68.19 49.18 20.99
N ARG A 568 67.48 48.80 22.07
CA ARG A 568 67.06 49.61 23.26
C ARG A 568 66.26 50.95 23.20
N SER A 569 65.15 50.91 23.98
CA SER A 569 64.76 51.88 25.07
C SER A 569 64.13 53.24 24.66
N ALA A 570 63.16 53.84 25.37
CA ALA A 570 62.56 53.61 26.72
C ALA A 570 61.01 53.89 26.70
N ARG A 571 60.22 54.34 27.70
CA ARG A 571 60.21 54.70 29.16
C ARG A 571 58.71 54.85 29.57
N GLU A 572 58.20 54.84 30.81
CA GLU A 572 58.49 54.15 32.10
C GLU A 572 57.24 54.24 33.03
N ARG A 573 56.93 53.18 33.83
CA ARG A 573 56.07 53.14 35.06
C ARG A 573 54.54 53.39 34.96
N SER A 574 53.69 52.74 35.78
CA SER A 574 53.81 51.59 36.74
C SER A 574 52.43 50.86 36.84
N SER A 575 51.94 50.11 37.85
CA SER A 575 52.25 49.70 39.24
C SER A 575 51.24 48.59 39.66
N LEU A 576 51.39 47.70 40.65
CA LEU A 576 52.49 47.30 41.56
C LEU A 576 52.23 45.87 42.16
N LYS A 577 53.33 45.14 42.43
CA LYS A 577 53.67 44.08 43.44
C LYS A 577 52.61 43.43 44.39
N THR A 578 52.73 42.16 44.87
CA THR A 578 53.93 41.28 45.03
C THR A 578 53.64 39.76 45.17
N ALA A 579 54.52 38.89 44.61
CA ALA A 579 55.14 37.62 45.13
C ALA A 579 54.31 36.41 45.67
N SER A 580 54.80 35.14 45.69
CA SER A 580 55.88 34.39 44.95
C SER A 580 55.92 32.88 45.39
N PHE A 581 56.70 32.03 44.68
CA PHE A 581 57.30 30.72 45.13
C PHE A 581 56.40 29.45 45.28
N LYS A 582 56.84 28.19 45.09
CA LYS A 582 57.97 27.57 44.31
C LYS A 582 57.84 26.01 44.20
N ASP A 583 58.53 25.41 43.21
CA ASP A 583 59.18 24.07 43.11
C ASP A 583 58.59 22.70 43.58
N ALA A 584 58.69 21.72 42.66
CA ALA A 584 59.27 20.35 42.80
C ALA A 584 58.54 19.12 43.44
N ALA A 585 58.11 18.22 42.54
CA ALA A 585 58.60 16.83 42.37
C ALA A 585 58.04 15.58 43.14
N GLN A 586 58.27 14.42 42.49
CA GLN A 586 58.28 13.01 42.96
C GLN A 586 56.99 12.15 43.09
N ASN A 587 56.75 11.35 42.04
CA ASN A 587 56.81 9.86 42.00
C ASN A 587 55.77 8.93 42.73
N LYS A 588 55.26 7.96 41.96
CA LYS A 588 54.68 6.63 42.33
C LYS A 588 53.30 6.56 43.02
N GLY A 589 52.48 5.56 42.60
CA GLY A 589 51.34 5.01 43.37
C GLY A 589 51.75 3.76 44.19
N PRO A 590 50.84 2.89 44.70
CA PRO A 590 49.50 2.57 44.15
C PRO A 590 48.36 2.28 45.18
N GLN A 591 47.22 1.78 44.70
CA GLN A 591 46.17 0.96 45.37
C GLN A 591 45.58 1.38 46.74
N LYS A 592 44.27 1.72 46.70
CA LYS A 592 43.19 1.33 47.64
C LYS A 592 43.33 1.62 49.15
N TRP A 593 42.64 2.67 49.56
CA TRP A 593 41.71 2.67 50.70
C TRP A 593 40.41 3.38 50.22
N PHE A 594 39.16 3.08 50.61
CA PHE A 594 38.62 2.23 51.67
C PHE A 594 37.46 1.32 51.16
N ARG A 595 36.84 0.50 52.03
CA ARG A 595 35.73 -0.43 51.71
C ARG A 595 34.75 -0.53 52.90
N ARG A 596 33.43 -0.59 52.63
CA ARG A 596 32.30 -0.64 53.62
C ARG A 596 32.12 0.68 54.40
N GLN A 597 30.93 1.09 54.87
CA GLN A 597 29.52 0.64 54.73
C GLN A 597 28.68 1.89 54.30
N PHE A 598 27.43 1.87 53.83
CA PHE A 598 26.32 0.90 53.92
C PHE A 598 25.68 0.58 52.55
N SER A 599 24.69 -0.32 52.54
CA SER A 599 23.89 -0.75 51.37
C SER A 599 22.43 -0.31 51.49
N GLY A 600 21.78 0.11 50.39
CA GLY A 600 20.37 0.51 50.43
C GLY A 600 19.71 0.83 49.08
N GLN A 601 19.47 -0.22 48.27
CA GLN A 601 18.51 -0.27 47.13
C GLN A 601 18.61 0.76 45.98
N MET A 602 17.92 0.42 44.89
CA MET A 602 17.82 1.22 43.67
C MET A 602 16.69 2.23 43.77
N ASN A 603 16.91 3.45 43.27
CA ASN A 603 15.88 4.12 42.49
C ASN A 603 16.54 4.95 41.39
N GLN A 604 16.23 4.67 40.13
CA GLN A 604 16.69 5.43 38.97
C GLN A 604 15.48 5.72 38.08
N ASP A 605 14.87 6.88 38.35
CA ASP A 605 13.67 7.37 37.69
C ASP A 605 14.01 7.99 36.32
N TYR A 606 13.20 7.66 35.31
CA TYR A 606 13.24 8.15 33.91
C TYR A 606 14.57 7.90 33.14
N ASP A 607 14.57 7.50 31.87
CA ASP A 607 13.57 7.67 30.82
C ASP A 607 13.56 6.48 29.84
N SER A 608 12.38 5.91 29.52
CA SER A 608 12.20 4.97 28.40
C SER A 608 10.73 4.58 28.13
N ASN A 609 9.78 5.53 28.06
CA ASN A 609 8.36 5.19 27.84
C ASN A 609 7.72 5.79 26.56
N ARG A 610 8.30 5.46 25.40
CA ARG A 610 7.68 5.75 24.08
C ARG A 610 7.69 4.59 23.07
N ALA A 611 8.27 3.44 23.43
CA ALA A 611 8.33 2.24 22.58
C ALA A 611 7.29 1.16 22.94
N GLY A 612 6.79 1.12 24.18
CA GLY A 612 5.88 0.06 24.64
C GLY A 612 4.49 0.08 23.98
N GLN A 613 3.92 1.27 23.78
CA GLN A 613 2.53 1.41 23.29
C GLN A 613 2.34 0.93 21.83
N ALA A 614 3.32 1.16 20.95
CA ALA A 614 3.23 0.68 19.56
C ALA A 614 3.26 -0.86 19.49
N THR A 615 4.15 -1.50 20.27
CA THR A 615 4.26 -2.96 20.34
C THR A 615 3.04 -3.61 20.97
N ALA A 616 2.44 -2.98 22.00
CA ALA A 616 1.22 -3.47 22.64
C ALA A 616 0.01 -3.45 21.68
N VAL A 617 -0.15 -2.39 20.88
CA VAL A 617 -1.22 -2.29 19.87
C VAL A 617 -1.02 -3.32 18.74
N ALA A 618 0.22 -3.51 18.27
CA ALA A 618 0.52 -4.54 17.27
C ALA A 618 0.23 -5.97 17.78
N ALA A 619 0.56 -6.25 19.04
CA ALA A 619 0.25 -7.54 19.67
C ALA A 619 -1.25 -7.77 19.86
N ALA A 620 -2.01 -6.72 20.23
CA ALA A 620 -3.47 -6.81 20.35
C ALA A 620 -4.16 -7.06 19.00
N ALA A 621 -3.75 -6.36 17.93
CA ALA A 621 -4.27 -6.58 16.59
C ALA A 621 -4.01 -8.01 16.09
N TYR A 622 -2.79 -8.52 16.28
CA TYR A 622 -2.40 -9.89 15.91
C TYR A 622 -3.15 -10.97 16.72
N ALA A 623 -3.45 -10.70 18.00
CA ALA A 623 -4.24 -11.62 18.83
C ALA A 623 -5.70 -11.72 18.35
N ILE A 624 -6.29 -10.62 17.90
CA ILE A 624 -7.67 -10.57 17.38
C ILE A 624 -7.79 -11.32 16.05
N THR A 625 -6.87 -11.12 15.11
CA THR A 625 -6.89 -11.86 13.83
C THR A 625 -6.63 -13.36 14.00
N SER A 626 -5.81 -13.74 14.97
CA SER A 626 -5.51 -15.15 15.28
C SER A 626 -6.72 -15.95 15.81
N LEU A 627 -7.74 -15.30 16.38
CA LEU A 627 -8.88 -15.98 17.01
C LEU A 627 -10.00 -16.36 16.02
N ASN A 628 -10.12 -15.68 14.88
CA ASN A 628 -11.16 -15.98 13.89
C ASN A 628 -10.80 -17.11 12.91
N ALA A 629 -9.56 -17.63 12.96
CA ALA A 629 -9.00 -18.54 11.96
C ALA A 629 -8.95 -20.03 12.36
N SER A 630 -9.90 -20.54 13.17
CA SER A 630 -9.98 -21.98 13.47
C SER A 630 -11.36 -22.50 13.91
N SER A 631 -12.19 -23.00 12.97
CA SER A 631 -13.22 -24.03 13.26
C SER A 631 -13.98 -24.59 12.04
N ILE A 632 -13.36 -25.48 11.26
CA ILE A 632 -14.01 -26.74 10.85
C ILE A 632 -12.94 -27.87 10.93
N PRO A 633 -13.14 -28.92 11.74
CA PRO A 633 -12.20 -30.05 11.84
C PRO A 633 -12.56 -31.21 10.90
N GLU A 634 -11.54 -31.95 10.43
CA GLU A 634 -11.72 -33.29 9.86
C GLU A 634 -11.76 -34.36 10.96
N GLN A 635 -12.50 -35.47 10.74
CA GLN A 635 -12.03 -36.84 11.03
C GLN A 635 -12.89 -37.91 10.33
N LYS A 636 -12.38 -39.16 10.21
CA LYS A 636 -12.85 -40.11 9.18
C LYS A 636 -12.62 -41.60 9.51
N LYS A 637 -13.72 -42.36 9.71
CA LYS A 637 -13.82 -43.85 9.81
C LYS A 637 -13.15 -44.47 11.08
N ILE A 638 -13.40 -45.72 11.51
CA ILE A 638 -14.03 -46.95 10.92
C ILE A 638 -14.96 -47.61 11.98
N GLY A 639 -16.05 -48.35 11.70
CA GLY A 639 -16.72 -48.62 10.42
C GLY A 639 -17.04 -50.11 10.10
N LYS A 640 -17.92 -50.78 10.87
CA LYS A 640 -18.57 -52.08 10.51
C LYS A 640 -20.06 -52.09 10.93
N GLY A 641 -20.89 -52.82 10.18
CA GLY A 641 -22.34 -53.01 10.43
C GLY A 641 -22.66 -54.42 10.98
N PRO A 642 -23.77 -55.11 10.59
CA PRO A 642 -24.66 -54.83 9.44
C PRO A 642 -26.19 -54.95 9.73
N GLU A 643 -27.02 -54.85 8.66
CA GLU A 643 -28.41 -55.36 8.55
C GLU A 643 -29.51 -54.76 9.48
N THR A 644 -30.83 -54.80 9.18
CA THR A 644 -31.59 -55.07 7.93
C THR A 644 -32.91 -54.22 7.91
N SER A 645 -33.73 -54.39 6.85
CA SER A 645 -35.16 -54.00 6.73
C SER A 645 -36.00 -54.12 8.02
N LEU A 646 -37.06 -53.34 8.27
CA LEU A 646 -38.23 -53.00 7.43
C LEU A 646 -38.72 -51.57 7.77
N ASN A 647 -39.28 -50.70 6.91
CA ASN A 647 -40.00 -50.78 5.62
C ASN A 647 -41.51 -51.15 5.73
N GLN A 648 -42.39 -50.22 5.29
CA GLN A 648 -43.87 -50.32 5.20
C GLN A 648 -44.59 -50.39 6.57
N THR A 649 -45.89 -50.07 6.72
CA THR A 649 -47.02 -49.69 5.82
C THR A 649 -47.58 -48.31 6.29
N ALA A 650 -47.93 -47.31 5.48
CA ALA A 650 -48.73 -47.24 4.25
C ALA A 650 -50.24 -47.53 4.45
N SER A 651 -51.09 -46.50 4.28
CA SER A 651 -52.54 -46.64 4.12
C SER A 651 -53.13 -45.49 3.27
N LYS A 652 -53.62 -45.87 2.08
CA LYS A 652 -54.84 -45.37 1.38
C LYS A 652 -55.02 -43.85 1.20
N ARG A 653 -55.13 -43.28 -0.01
CA ARG A 653 -55.64 -43.79 -1.31
C ARG A 653 -57.12 -44.20 -1.22
N ASP A 654 -58.03 -43.29 -1.55
CA ASP A 654 -59.32 -43.69 -2.13
C ASP A 654 -59.03 -44.51 -3.41
N GLY A 655 -59.91 -45.46 -3.73
CA GLY A 655 -59.54 -46.65 -4.49
C GLY A 655 -58.78 -46.44 -5.82
N PHE A 656 -57.70 -47.21 -5.98
CA PHE A 656 -57.39 -48.06 -7.15
C PHE A 656 -57.90 -47.59 -8.55
N THR A 657 -57.12 -47.52 -9.66
CA THR A 657 -55.78 -48.08 -10.02
C THR A 657 -55.38 -47.67 -11.47
N ASP A 658 -54.15 -47.82 -12.02
CA ASP A 658 -52.77 -48.06 -11.52
C ASP A 658 -51.71 -47.70 -12.62
N LEU A 659 -50.52 -48.32 -12.54
CA LEU A 659 -49.47 -48.51 -13.57
C LEU A 659 -48.45 -47.37 -13.81
N ILE A 660 -47.20 -47.80 -14.03
CA ILE A 660 -45.99 -46.99 -14.21
C ILE A 660 -45.26 -47.50 -15.46
N SER A 661 -44.93 -46.61 -16.40
CA SER A 661 -43.82 -46.80 -17.35
C SER A 661 -43.55 -45.53 -18.18
N GLU A 662 -42.58 -44.70 -17.77
CA GLU A 662 -41.52 -44.15 -18.65
C GLU A 662 -40.58 -43.18 -17.90
N SER A 663 -39.31 -43.15 -18.32
CA SER A 663 -38.26 -42.15 -17.99
C SER A 663 -37.87 -41.99 -16.50
N GLY A 664 -36.62 -41.72 -16.12
CA GLY A 664 -35.36 -41.65 -16.87
C GLY A 664 -34.24 -41.12 -15.95
N ARG A 665 -33.05 -41.73 -15.95
CA ARG A 665 -31.97 -41.42 -14.99
C ARG A 665 -30.66 -41.02 -15.70
N ILE A 666 -30.10 -39.87 -15.28
CA ILE A 666 -28.69 -39.46 -15.43
C ILE A 666 -28.24 -39.05 -16.85
N SER A 667 -27.50 -37.92 -16.94
CA SER A 667 -26.21 -37.75 -17.67
C SER A 667 -26.07 -36.54 -18.62
N LYS A 668 -25.06 -35.72 -18.33
CA LYS A 668 -24.12 -34.99 -19.21
C LYS A 668 -24.55 -34.43 -20.60
N ARG A 669 -24.23 -33.13 -20.75
CA ARG A 669 -23.48 -32.47 -21.85
C ARG A 669 -24.19 -31.98 -23.14
N PHE A 670 -23.98 -30.67 -23.38
CA PHE A 670 -23.37 -30.04 -24.59
C PHE A 670 -24.24 -29.54 -25.77
N SER A 671 -23.52 -28.74 -26.59
CA SER A 671 -23.84 -28.14 -27.90
C SER A 671 -24.54 -26.76 -27.84
N GLY A 672 -24.17 -25.76 -28.64
CA GLY A 672 -23.12 -25.70 -29.68
C GLY A 672 -23.69 -25.27 -31.05
N LYS A 673 -22.84 -24.79 -31.96
CA LYS A 673 -23.23 -24.52 -33.36
C LYS A 673 -22.06 -24.71 -34.34
N GLY A 674 -21.97 -25.93 -34.88
CA GLY A 674 -21.30 -26.18 -36.16
C GLY A 674 -22.29 -25.98 -37.33
N SER A 675 -21.76 -25.93 -38.56
CA SER A 675 -22.60 -25.90 -39.77
C SER A 675 -23.17 -27.29 -40.12
N ILE A 676 -24.15 -27.32 -41.03
CA ILE A 676 -25.01 -28.48 -41.32
C ILE A 676 -24.53 -29.22 -42.58
N ARG A 677 -24.43 -30.57 -42.53
CA ARG A 677 -25.02 -31.50 -43.54
C ARG A 677 -24.88 -33.00 -43.23
N SER A 678 -26.01 -33.61 -42.84
CA SER A 678 -26.55 -34.91 -43.29
C SER A 678 -25.64 -36.12 -43.64
N LEU A 679 -25.73 -37.14 -42.76
CA LEU A 679 -26.19 -38.53 -43.04
C LEU A 679 -25.38 -39.54 -43.90
N LYS A 680 -25.34 -40.78 -43.36
CA LYS A 680 -25.27 -42.12 -44.04
C LYS A 680 -23.93 -42.52 -44.72
N ARG A 681 -23.50 -43.80 -44.72
CA ARG A 681 -23.84 -45.03 -43.91
C ARG A 681 -22.83 -46.15 -44.26
N GLN A 682 -22.43 -46.99 -43.29
CA GLN A 682 -21.82 -48.35 -43.49
C GLN A 682 -20.43 -48.39 -44.23
N ASP A 683 -19.58 -49.42 -44.11
CA ASP A 683 -19.64 -50.67 -43.31
C ASP A 683 -18.27 -51.29 -42.94
N SER A 684 -18.24 -52.02 -41.81
CA SER A 684 -17.46 -53.25 -41.50
C SER A 684 -15.90 -53.35 -41.48
N LYS A 685 -15.40 -54.08 -40.44
CA LYS A 685 -14.15 -54.90 -40.35
C LYS A 685 -12.76 -54.19 -40.41
N VAL A 686 -11.67 -54.69 -39.79
CA VAL A 686 -11.42 -55.83 -38.85
C VAL A 686 -10.22 -55.50 -37.90
N PRO A 687 -10.06 -56.15 -36.72
CA PRO A 687 -9.00 -55.82 -35.74
C PRO A 687 -8.00 -56.95 -35.41
N GLU A 688 -6.89 -56.58 -34.76
CA GLU A 688 -6.07 -57.41 -33.83
C GLU A 688 -5.67 -56.50 -32.63
N THR A 689 -5.58 -56.84 -31.33
CA THR A 689 -5.37 -58.07 -30.50
C THR A 689 -3.93 -58.63 -30.42
N ALA A 690 -3.39 -59.08 -29.28
CA ALA A 690 -3.66 -58.86 -27.84
C ALA A 690 -2.60 -59.60 -26.97
N THR A 691 -2.61 -59.40 -25.63
CA THR A 691 -2.32 -60.43 -24.57
C THR A 691 -0.91 -61.07 -24.40
N LYS A 692 -0.30 -61.02 -23.17
CA LYS A 692 -0.14 -62.14 -22.16
C LYS A 692 1.29 -62.76 -22.14
N GLU A 693 1.79 -63.57 -21.16
CA GLU A 693 1.36 -64.05 -19.81
C GLU A 693 2.58 -64.50 -18.94
N LYS A 694 2.44 -64.51 -17.59
CA LYS A 694 3.19 -65.36 -16.58
C LYS A 694 4.75 -65.18 -16.51
N THR A 695 5.51 -65.74 -15.55
CA THR A 695 5.30 -66.81 -14.53
C THR A 695 6.04 -66.50 -13.17
N THR A 696 6.18 -67.49 -12.28
CA THR A 696 6.48 -67.41 -10.82
C THR A 696 7.95 -67.66 -10.41
N SER A 697 8.33 -67.17 -9.22
CA SER A 697 9.32 -67.80 -8.32
C SER A 697 9.09 -67.39 -6.85
N GLU A 698 9.47 -68.23 -5.89
CA GLU A 698 9.40 -67.98 -4.44
C GLU A 698 10.76 -67.61 -3.83
N VAL A 699 10.76 -67.10 -2.58
CA VAL A 699 11.59 -67.46 -1.39
C VAL A 699 11.35 -66.41 -0.28
N ALA A 700 11.61 -66.74 1.00
CA ALA A 700 11.01 -66.06 2.16
C ALA A 700 11.99 -65.41 3.17
N ALA A 701 11.44 -64.49 3.98
CA ALA A 701 11.97 -63.93 5.25
C ALA A 701 13.27 -63.06 5.14
N THR A 702 13.65 -62.20 6.10
CA THR A 702 13.19 -61.94 7.49
C THR A 702 12.95 -60.44 7.79
N ASP A 703 12.44 -60.17 9.00
CA ASP A 703 12.20 -58.87 9.64
C ASP A 703 13.47 -58.00 9.88
N LEU A 704 13.31 -56.67 9.92
CA LEU A 704 13.94 -55.72 10.86
C LEU A 704 13.56 -54.24 10.56
N MET A 705 13.35 -53.44 11.62
CA MET A 705 13.14 -51.98 11.56
C MET A 705 14.47 -51.21 11.67
N VAL A 706 14.54 -49.97 11.12
CA VAL A 706 15.18 -48.77 11.73
C VAL A 706 15.16 -47.55 10.79
N ASP A 707 14.97 -46.37 11.40
CA ASP A 707 15.16 -44.96 10.97
C ASP A 707 15.49 -44.59 9.50
N VAL A 708 14.64 -43.71 8.94
CA VAL A 708 14.95 -42.94 7.71
C VAL A 708 15.38 -41.52 8.06
N LEU A 709 16.69 -41.26 7.98
CA LEU A 709 17.24 -39.89 7.93
C LEU A 709 17.21 -39.35 6.48
N PRO A 710 17.01 -38.04 6.26
CA PRO A 710 16.87 -37.48 4.91
C PRO A 710 18.21 -37.48 4.14
N ILE A 711 18.24 -38.20 3.02
CA ILE A 711 19.39 -38.33 2.12
C ILE A 711 19.62 -37.01 1.36
N LYS A 712 20.83 -36.44 1.47
CA LYS A 712 21.29 -35.36 0.59
C LYS A 712 21.77 -35.92 -0.75
N PRO A 713 21.31 -35.42 -1.92
CA PRO A 713 21.89 -35.79 -3.20
C PRO A 713 23.33 -35.23 -3.31
N LYS A 714 24.30 -36.12 -3.51
CA LYS A 714 25.72 -35.78 -3.65
C LYS A 714 26.15 -35.93 -5.12
N VAL A 715 25.94 -34.87 -5.92
CA VAL A 715 26.43 -34.82 -7.30
C VAL A 715 27.86 -34.27 -7.30
N THR A 716 28.81 -35.10 -7.69
CA THR A 716 30.23 -34.75 -7.72
C THR A 716 30.59 -34.15 -9.08
N ALA A 717 30.94 -32.86 -9.14
CA ALA A 717 31.54 -32.25 -10.33
C ALA A 717 33.08 -32.29 -10.22
N PRO A 718 33.81 -32.63 -11.29
CA PRO A 718 35.27 -32.70 -11.27
C PRO A 718 35.92 -31.31 -11.24
N LYS A 719 37.06 -31.22 -10.57
CA LYS A 719 37.91 -30.03 -10.46
C LYS A 719 38.79 -29.90 -11.73
N PRO A 720 38.78 -28.77 -12.45
CA PRO A 720 39.77 -28.52 -13.49
C PRO A 720 41.18 -28.33 -12.88
N GLU A 721 42.18 -29.01 -13.46
CA GLU A 721 43.59 -28.79 -13.13
C GLU A 721 44.25 -27.92 -14.20
N LEU A 722 45.22 -27.09 -13.79
CA LEU A 722 45.93 -26.18 -14.68
C LEU A 722 47.13 -26.90 -15.32
N PRO A 723 47.25 -26.94 -16.67
CA PRO A 723 48.44 -27.46 -17.35
C PRO A 723 49.68 -26.58 -17.09
N PRO A 724 50.90 -27.15 -17.10
CA PRO A 724 52.12 -26.44 -16.75
C PRO A 724 52.72 -25.63 -17.91
N THR A 725 53.24 -24.43 -17.62
CA THR A 725 54.05 -23.64 -18.55
C THR A 725 55.54 -23.71 -18.21
N SER A 726 56.32 -24.35 -19.08
CA SER A 726 57.79 -24.27 -19.12
C SER A 726 58.25 -23.43 -20.33
N LYS A 727 59.54 -23.06 -20.36
CA LYS A 727 60.06 -21.90 -21.12
C LYS A 727 60.53 -22.22 -22.55
N PRO A 728 60.42 -21.24 -23.47
CA PRO A 728 61.40 -21.00 -24.55
C PRO A 728 62.52 -20.02 -24.09
N ALA A 729 63.59 -19.88 -24.89
CA ALA A 729 64.80 -19.11 -24.55
C ALA A 729 65.02 -17.82 -25.39
N THR A 730 66.01 -17.02 -24.97
CA THR A 730 66.36 -15.66 -25.44
C THR A 730 66.95 -15.60 -26.87
N PRO A 731 66.88 -14.46 -27.57
CA PRO A 731 67.99 -13.47 -27.54
C PRO A 731 67.56 -11.98 -27.75
N PRO A 732 68.47 -10.98 -27.74
CA PRO A 732 69.79 -10.88 -27.11
C PRO A 732 69.88 -9.72 -26.07
N THR A 733 71.04 -9.55 -25.44
CA THR A 733 71.27 -8.63 -24.32
C THR A 733 71.29 -7.13 -24.69
N ARG A 734 70.51 -6.31 -23.97
CA ARG A 734 70.88 -4.91 -23.67
C ARG A 734 70.78 -4.68 -22.16
N ARG A 735 71.91 -4.33 -21.54
CA ARG A 735 71.93 -3.83 -20.15
C ARG A 735 71.36 -2.41 -20.13
N ALA A 736 70.10 -2.26 -19.71
CA ALA A 736 69.67 -0.98 -19.18
C ALA A 736 70.42 -0.75 -17.86
N LYS A 737 70.99 0.45 -17.66
CA LYS A 737 71.55 0.82 -16.37
C LYS A 737 70.42 1.08 -15.38
N GLU A 738 70.57 0.59 -14.16
CA GLU A 738 69.95 1.26 -13.02
C GLU A 738 70.76 2.54 -12.74
N ASP A 739 70.23 3.66 -13.21
CA ASP A 739 70.69 5.03 -12.89
C ASP A 739 69.46 5.81 -12.37
N GLY A 740 68.73 5.19 -11.43
CA GLY A 740 67.65 5.85 -10.68
C GLY A 740 68.26 6.63 -9.53
N THR A 741 67.88 7.89 -9.38
CA THR A 741 68.48 8.79 -8.39
C THR A 741 68.10 8.38 -6.96
N ASP A 742 68.88 8.85 -5.97
CA ASP A 742 68.54 8.66 -4.55
C ASP A 742 67.12 9.16 -4.21
N ALA A 743 66.61 10.16 -4.93
CA ALA A 743 65.24 10.65 -4.78
C ALA A 743 64.20 9.59 -5.25
N ASP A 744 64.43 8.94 -6.39
CA ASP A 744 63.55 7.88 -6.90
C ASP A 744 63.53 6.65 -5.97
N ALA A 745 64.67 6.32 -5.37
CA ALA A 745 64.79 5.26 -4.37
C ALA A 745 64.07 5.64 -3.06
N TRP A 746 64.22 6.88 -2.61
CA TRP A 746 63.56 7.42 -1.42
C TRP A 746 62.04 7.51 -1.59
N GLU A 747 61.55 7.96 -2.75
CA GLU A 747 60.11 8.05 -3.05
C GLU A 747 59.46 6.67 -3.03
N ARG A 748 60.04 5.68 -3.72
CA ARG A 748 59.55 4.29 -3.67
C ARG A 748 59.53 3.74 -2.23
N ALA A 749 60.54 4.08 -1.42
CA ALA A 749 60.58 3.68 -0.01
C ALA A 749 59.51 4.38 0.84
N GLU A 750 59.23 5.66 0.65
CA GLU A 750 58.21 6.40 1.40
C GLU A 750 56.79 6.06 0.96
N LEU A 751 56.53 5.88 -0.34
CA LEU A 751 55.28 5.32 -0.86
C LEU A 751 55.01 3.92 -0.27
N SER A 752 56.03 3.06 -0.15
CA SER A 752 55.90 1.77 0.55
C SER A 752 55.50 1.93 2.02
N LYS A 753 56.04 2.94 2.73
CA LYS A 753 55.64 3.28 4.11
C LYS A 753 54.22 3.85 4.19
N ILE A 754 53.77 4.62 3.20
CA ILE A 754 52.39 5.12 3.10
C ILE A 754 51.42 3.96 2.88
N GLN A 755 51.68 3.09 1.91
CA GLN A 755 50.85 1.90 1.62
C GLN A 755 50.70 0.99 2.85
N LYS A 756 51.81 0.73 3.57
CA LYS A 756 51.82 -0.07 4.81
C LYS A 756 51.05 0.60 5.96
N ARG A 757 51.07 1.93 6.06
CA ARG A 757 50.23 2.69 7.02
C ARG A 757 48.75 2.59 6.65
N TYR A 758 48.41 2.75 5.37
CA TYR A 758 47.04 2.70 4.86
C TYR A 758 46.37 1.33 5.11
N GLU A 759 47.00 0.22 4.70
CA GLU A 759 46.43 -1.12 4.91
C GLU A 759 46.32 -1.48 6.40
N LYS A 760 47.23 -1.00 7.26
CA LYS A 760 47.12 -1.15 8.72
C LYS A 760 45.91 -0.41 9.29
N ILE A 761 45.63 0.80 8.82
CA ILE A 761 44.45 1.59 9.23
C ILE A 761 43.17 0.90 8.73
N LYS A 762 43.12 0.51 7.45
CA LYS A 762 42.00 -0.21 6.82
C LYS A 762 41.65 -1.53 7.53
N GLY A 763 42.64 -2.35 7.88
CA GLY A 763 42.44 -3.54 8.70
C GLY A 763 41.94 -3.24 10.12
N THR A 764 42.36 -2.11 10.71
CA THR A 764 41.87 -1.66 12.02
C THR A 764 40.40 -1.23 11.96
N ILE A 765 40.00 -0.51 10.90
CA ILE A 765 38.61 -0.11 10.64
C ILE A 765 37.72 -1.35 10.46
N LEU A 766 38.12 -2.30 9.61
CA LEU A 766 37.36 -3.54 9.36
C LEU A 766 37.19 -4.38 10.64
N SER A 767 38.23 -4.44 11.48
CA SER A 767 38.18 -5.12 12.79
C SER A 767 37.19 -4.44 13.75
N TRP A 768 37.20 -3.10 13.81
CA TRP A 768 36.25 -2.32 14.61
C TRP A 768 34.82 -2.48 14.12
N GLU A 769 34.60 -2.44 12.80
CA GLU A 769 33.30 -2.58 12.15
C GLU A 769 32.69 -3.96 12.44
N ASN A 770 33.45 -5.04 12.21
CA ASN A 770 33.01 -6.40 12.50
C ASN A 770 32.67 -6.58 13.99
N LYS A 771 33.48 -6.02 14.89
CA LYS A 771 33.22 -6.02 16.35
C LYS A 771 31.98 -5.22 16.75
N LYS A 772 31.59 -4.21 15.96
CA LYS A 772 30.34 -3.44 16.15
C LYS A 772 29.13 -4.20 15.60
N LYS A 773 29.22 -4.77 14.39
CA LYS A 773 28.21 -5.63 13.78
C LYS A 773 27.88 -6.82 14.68
N GLU A 774 28.89 -7.57 15.13
CA GLU A 774 28.70 -8.71 16.02
C GLU A 774 28.02 -8.32 17.35
N LYS A 775 28.36 -7.16 17.92
CA LYS A 775 27.70 -6.62 19.13
C LYS A 775 26.25 -6.20 18.88
N ALA A 776 25.91 -5.76 17.67
CA ALA A 776 24.52 -5.49 17.28
C ALA A 776 23.73 -6.79 17.10
N THR A 777 24.26 -7.77 16.35
CA THR A 777 23.64 -9.09 16.16
C THR A 777 23.41 -9.81 17.49
N LYS A 778 24.35 -9.73 18.45
CA LYS A 778 24.19 -10.28 19.80
C LYS A 778 23.13 -9.58 20.65
N ARG A 779 22.80 -8.30 20.36
CA ARG A 779 21.66 -7.60 20.98
C ARG A 779 20.35 -8.08 20.39
N ILE A 780 20.24 -8.12 19.07
CA ILE A 780 19.06 -8.60 18.33
C ILE A 780 18.69 -10.02 18.78
N ARG A 781 19.63 -10.96 18.74
CA ARG A 781 19.42 -12.35 19.21
C ARG A 781 18.98 -12.46 20.67
N LYS A 782 19.40 -11.54 21.53
CA LYS A 782 18.91 -11.50 22.91
C LYS A 782 17.45 -11.02 22.95
N THR A 783 17.13 -9.93 22.27
CA THR A 783 15.76 -9.41 22.18
C THR A 783 14.80 -10.42 21.56
N GLU A 784 15.21 -11.16 20.51
CA GLU A 784 14.45 -12.28 19.92
C GLU A 784 14.19 -13.37 20.96
N SER A 785 15.21 -13.81 21.72
CA SER A 785 15.07 -14.81 22.78
C SER A 785 14.22 -14.33 23.97
N ASP A 786 14.31 -13.06 24.34
CA ASP A 786 13.50 -12.45 25.41
C ASP A 786 12.02 -12.33 24.96
N LEU A 787 11.76 -12.01 23.69
CA LEU A 787 10.42 -11.94 23.09
C LEU A 787 9.76 -13.33 22.92
N GLU A 788 10.49 -14.34 22.43
CA GLU A 788 9.93 -15.69 22.27
C GLU A 788 9.62 -16.32 23.64
N LYS A 789 10.37 -15.96 24.69
CA LYS A 789 10.02 -16.33 26.08
C LYS A 789 8.72 -15.66 26.56
N ILE A 790 8.50 -14.37 26.23
CA ILE A 790 7.25 -13.67 26.52
C ILE A 790 6.08 -14.33 25.76
N ARG A 791 6.27 -14.65 24.47
CA ARG A 791 5.28 -15.34 23.63
C ARG A 791 4.92 -16.72 24.18
N SER A 792 5.90 -17.52 24.58
CA SER A 792 5.70 -18.84 25.18
C SER A 792 4.89 -18.76 26.48
N ASN A 793 5.19 -17.80 27.35
CA ASN A 793 4.41 -17.55 28.57
C ASN A 793 2.96 -17.14 28.26
N ALA A 794 2.75 -16.23 27.30
CA ALA A 794 1.41 -15.78 26.91
C ALA A 794 0.57 -16.90 26.27
N LEU A 795 1.18 -17.73 25.42
CA LEU A 795 0.54 -18.92 24.85
C LEU A 795 0.17 -19.95 25.91
N LYS A 796 0.99 -20.11 26.96
CA LYS A 796 0.64 -20.98 28.09
C LYS A 796 -0.56 -20.42 28.87
N GLN A 797 -0.52 -19.13 29.23
CA GLN A 797 -1.63 -18.48 29.95
C GLN A 797 -2.95 -18.59 29.18
N PHE A 798 -2.93 -18.39 27.86
CA PHE A 798 -4.09 -18.60 27.00
C PHE A 798 -4.65 -20.04 27.07
N HIS A 799 -3.80 -21.08 27.12
CA HIS A 799 -4.26 -22.46 27.30
C HIS A 799 -4.87 -22.68 28.70
N ASP A 800 -4.24 -22.15 29.74
CA ASP A 800 -4.73 -22.24 31.12
C ASP A 800 -6.10 -21.55 31.27
N ASP A 801 -6.30 -20.37 30.62
CA ASP A 801 -7.58 -19.64 30.56
C ASP A 801 -8.66 -20.41 29.77
N ILE A 802 -8.32 -21.02 28.63
CA ILE A 802 -9.27 -21.85 27.84
C ILE A 802 -9.72 -23.09 28.64
N ILE A 803 -8.81 -23.72 29.40
CA ILE A 803 -9.15 -24.84 30.29
C ILE A 803 -10.11 -24.39 31.40
N ASN A 804 -9.85 -23.24 32.03
CA ASN A 804 -10.69 -22.64 33.06
C ASN A 804 -12.11 -22.31 32.53
N ILE A 805 -12.21 -21.67 31.37
CA ILE A 805 -13.48 -21.40 30.68
C ILE A 805 -14.24 -22.71 30.40
N GLY A 806 -13.54 -23.77 29.97
CA GLY A 806 -14.10 -25.10 29.78
C GLY A 806 -14.69 -25.70 31.06
N GLN A 807 -14.00 -25.57 32.19
CA GLN A 807 -14.48 -26.05 33.50
C GLN A 807 -15.71 -25.26 33.97
N ILE A 808 -15.69 -23.93 33.87
CA ILE A 808 -16.82 -23.05 34.24
C ILE A 808 -18.05 -23.37 33.38
N ALA A 809 -17.88 -23.51 32.07
CA ALA A 809 -18.96 -23.87 31.15
C ALA A 809 -19.50 -25.29 31.41
N GLY A 810 -18.62 -26.25 31.76
CA GLY A 810 -19.01 -27.60 32.16
C GLY A 810 -19.89 -27.60 33.43
N GLY A 811 -19.46 -26.89 34.48
CA GLY A 811 -20.24 -26.74 35.71
C GLY A 811 -21.60 -26.05 35.49
N ALA A 812 -21.64 -25.02 34.64
CA ALA A 812 -22.87 -24.34 34.27
C ALA A 812 -23.85 -25.27 33.53
N ARG A 813 -23.36 -26.09 32.59
CA ARG A 813 -24.18 -27.09 31.86
C ARG A 813 -24.73 -28.16 32.81
N ALA A 814 -23.90 -28.75 33.66
CA ALA A 814 -24.33 -29.78 34.61
C ALA A 814 -25.45 -29.26 35.54
N LYS A 815 -25.35 -28.01 36.01
CA LYS A 815 -26.37 -27.35 36.83
C LYS A 815 -27.65 -27.00 36.06
N ALA A 816 -27.55 -26.68 34.77
CA ALA A 816 -28.71 -26.48 33.90
C ALA A 816 -29.46 -27.79 33.63
N GLU A 817 -28.74 -28.89 33.36
CA GLU A 817 -29.35 -30.21 33.20
C GLU A 817 -30.01 -30.71 34.50
N GLU A 818 -29.36 -30.52 35.65
CA GLU A 818 -29.94 -30.87 36.96
C GLU A 818 -31.26 -30.13 37.18
N ARG A 819 -31.29 -28.83 36.87
CA ARG A 819 -32.50 -28.02 36.92
C ARG A 819 -33.58 -28.54 35.96
N GLN A 820 -33.23 -28.88 34.72
CA GLN A 820 -34.16 -29.49 33.76
C GLN A 820 -34.73 -30.81 34.31
N ARG A 821 -33.89 -31.72 34.80
CA ARG A 821 -34.32 -33.00 35.38
C ARG A 821 -35.31 -32.80 36.55
N ASN A 822 -35.08 -31.79 37.38
CA ASN A 822 -35.92 -31.43 38.52
C ASN A 822 -37.27 -30.80 38.08
N GLU A 823 -37.26 -29.90 37.09
CA GLU A 823 -38.47 -29.30 36.52
C GLU A 823 -39.32 -30.34 35.74
N GLU A 824 -38.69 -31.24 34.99
CA GLU A 824 -39.34 -32.41 34.38
C GLU A 824 -39.95 -33.36 35.41
N PHE A 825 -39.24 -33.66 36.51
CA PHE A 825 -39.76 -34.51 37.57
C PHE A 825 -41.03 -33.92 38.18
N LYS A 826 -41.01 -32.63 38.52
CA LYS A 826 -42.18 -31.88 39.01
C LYS A 826 -43.34 -31.85 38.01
N ALA A 827 -43.06 -31.79 36.71
CA ALA A 827 -44.09 -31.88 35.68
C ALA A 827 -44.70 -33.30 35.59
N LYS A 828 -43.87 -34.35 35.64
CA LYS A 828 -44.28 -35.77 35.63
C LYS A 828 -45.08 -36.13 36.88
N GLU A 829 -44.68 -35.61 38.05
CA GLU A 829 -45.41 -35.75 39.32
C GLU A 829 -46.79 -35.08 39.27
N LYS A 830 -46.87 -33.80 38.87
CA LYS A 830 -48.15 -33.09 38.67
C LYS A 830 -49.07 -33.83 37.70
N ALA A 831 -48.54 -34.31 36.57
CA ALA A 831 -49.30 -35.09 35.60
C ALA A 831 -49.86 -36.40 36.20
N ASN A 832 -49.09 -37.11 37.04
CA ASN A 832 -49.55 -38.31 37.73
C ASN A 832 -50.61 -38.01 38.80
N THR A 833 -50.51 -36.89 39.52
CA THR A 833 -51.56 -36.43 40.45
C THR A 833 -52.85 -36.07 39.71
N ILE A 834 -52.77 -35.41 38.55
CA ILE A 834 -53.94 -35.13 37.69
C ILE A 834 -54.57 -36.45 37.22
N ARG A 835 -53.77 -37.41 36.71
CA ARG A 835 -54.24 -38.75 36.28
C ARG A 835 -54.96 -39.52 37.40
N LYS A 836 -54.50 -39.40 38.66
CA LYS A 836 -55.11 -40.07 39.82
C LYS A 836 -56.38 -39.40 40.36
N THR A 837 -56.57 -38.10 40.12
CA THR A 837 -57.62 -37.30 40.79
C THR A 837 -58.65 -36.68 39.84
N GLY A 838 -58.38 -36.68 38.53
CA GLY A 838 -59.24 -36.06 37.51
C GLY A 838 -59.31 -34.53 37.56
N LYS A 839 -58.53 -33.87 38.44
CA LYS A 839 -58.62 -32.43 38.70
C LYS A 839 -57.30 -31.73 38.37
N LEU A 840 -57.39 -30.68 37.54
CA LEU A 840 -56.28 -29.77 37.31
C LEU A 840 -55.99 -28.95 38.59
N PRO A 841 -54.71 -28.71 38.93
CA PRO A 841 -54.36 -27.88 40.10
C PRO A 841 -54.82 -26.44 39.86
N ARG A 842 -55.54 -25.87 40.83
CA ARG A 842 -55.99 -24.46 40.77
C ARG A 842 -54.79 -23.51 40.77
N THR A 843 -54.68 -22.70 39.72
CA THR A 843 -53.80 -21.53 39.69
C THR A 843 -54.42 -20.40 40.49
N CYS A 844 -53.87 -20.08 41.66
CA CYS A 844 -54.13 -18.79 42.29
C CYS A 844 -53.38 -17.70 41.51
N PHE A 845 -54.13 -16.78 40.90
CA PHE A 845 -53.57 -15.50 40.46
C PHE A 845 -53.55 -14.56 41.68
N CYS A 846 -52.36 -14.29 42.22
CA CYS A 846 -52.13 -13.09 42.98
C CYS A 846 -51.83 -11.95 41.99
N PHE A 847 -52.47 -10.81 42.20
CA PHE A 847 -52.20 -9.55 41.48
C PHE A 847 -51.12 -8.75 42.23
#